data_AF-A0A9R0X1B8-F1
#
_entry.id   AF-A0A9R0X1B8-F1
#
_cell.length_a   1.000
_cell.length_b   1.000
_cell.length_c   1.000
_cell.angle_alpha   90.00
_cell.angle_beta   90.00
_cell.angle_gamma   90.00
#
_symmetry.space_group_name_H-M   'P 1'
#
loop_
_entity.id
_entity.type
_entity.pdbx_description
1 polymer ?
#
loop_
_entity_poly.entity_id
_entity_poly.type
_entity_poly.pdbx_seq_one_letter_code
_entity_poly.pdbx_strand_id
1 'polypeptide(L)'
;MKIDAAKSHLSKLQKVLDAKRKHLNSKLQSIAKVSVDINAYPKILKDAMDERDKQTNNFSYAKGMRQMYEPFEKVARQHHKCPCCDRAFTPDEEDLFVKKQRTTGTSTAERLKVLAENLSVAEDLFNQLDNLRVIYDEYVKLEKETIPLAEKDLEQLSADKSEKEQISDDLVSVLAQVKMDRDGVEVLLRPVDTIDRHVQEIQELEPQVKDLEYKLDSRGQGVKSVDEIQLELISVQRARDTLTGEVDDLRDQQKMLSEDLSNAQMRWHALREEKLRASSVLLKFKKAEEDLVHFAEEKEQLILDQKHLEEALVPLSKERESLLQEYKALKERFDQEYDQLAERKRGFQQEIDVLGTLNTRIKGYLDSNKVEKLNELQERHTLSLSQLQKCEARKQDISVELDKSKQLLRSQDQLKRNIDDNLNYRKTKAEVDRLTHDIELLEDNVLSIGSMSTIEADLKRHAQEKERLLSEYNRCQGTISVYQSNISKHKLELKQTQYKDIEKRYFNQLLQLKTTEMANKDLDRYYAALDKALMRFHTMKMEEINKIIKELWQQTYRGQDIDCISINSDSEGAGTRSYSYRVVMQNGGAELEMRGRCSAGQKVLASLIIRLALAETFCLNCGILALDEPTTNLDGPNAESLAAALLK
;
A
#
# COMPACT_ATOMS: atom_id res chain seq x y z
N MET A 1 -2.02 -6.61 37.06
CA MET A 1 -2.99 -6.63 35.94
C MET A 1 -2.51 -7.41 34.73
N LYS A 2 -1.47 -7.00 33.98
CA LYS A 2 -1.02 -7.74 32.78
C LYS A 2 -0.52 -9.16 33.07
N ILE A 3 0.28 -9.34 34.13
CA ILE A 3 0.75 -10.67 34.58
C ILE A 3 -0.40 -11.56 35.05
N ASP A 4 -1.36 -11.01 35.79
CA ASP A 4 -2.52 -11.78 36.28
C ASP A 4 -3.43 -12.21 35.13
N ALA A 5 -3.57 -11.35 34.12
CA ALA A 5 -4.26 -11.69 32.86
C ALA A 5 -3.52 -12.79 32.08
N ALA A 6 -2.19 -12.71 31.98
CA ALA A 6 -1.37 -13.75 31.33
C ALA A 6 -1.44 -15.09 32.08
N LYS A 7 -1.38 -15.11 33.42
CA LYS A 7 -1.60 -16.31 34.25
C LYS A 7 -3.00 -16.90 34.04
N SER A 8 -4.03 -16.05 34.00
CA SER A 8 -5.41 -16.46 33.74
C SER A 8 -5.57 -17.06 32.33
N HIS A 9 -4.91 -16.47 31.33
CA HIS A 9 -4.90 -16.97 29.96
C HIS A 9 -4.21 -18.34 29.87
N LEU A 10 -3.04 -18.50 30.49
CA LEU A 10 -2.31 -19.78 30.56
C LEU A 10 -3.17 -20.89 31.19
N SER A 11 -3.82 -20.58 32.31
CA SER A 11 -4.74 -21.51 32.99
C SER A 11 -5.93 -21.91 32.11
N LYS A 12 -6.47 -20.98 31.30
CA LYS A 12 -7.53 -21.29 30.33
C LYS A 12 -7.01 -22.22 29.23
N LEU A 13 -5.83 -21.96 28.67
CA LEU A 13 -5.22 -22.82 27.64
C LEU A 13 -4.96 -24.24 28.16
N GLN A 14 -4.44 -24.37 29.39
CA GLN A 14 -4.24 -25.68 30.05
C GLN A 14 -5.57 -26.43 30.25
N LYS A 15 -6.64 -25.73 30.67
CA LYS A 15 -7.97 -26.35 30.78
C LYS A 15 -8.53 -26.82 29.43
N VAL A 16 -8.29 -26.06 28.36
CA VAL A 16 -8.70 -26.44 26.99
C VAL A 16 -7.90 -27.66 26.52
N LEU A 17 -6.58 -27.69 26.78
CA LEU A 17 -5.73 -28.83 26.48
C LEU A 17 -6.22 -30.10 27.18
N ASP A 18 -6.51 -30.02 28.48
CA ASP A 18 -7.03 -31.15 29.27
C ASP A 18 -8.39 -31.63 28.78
N ALA A 19 -9.28 -30.70 28.40
CA ALA A 19 -10.59 -31.04 27.83
C ALA A 19 -10.45 -31.78 26.50
N LYS A 20 -9.55 -31.32 25.61
CA LYS A 20 -9.27 -31.98 24.32
C LYS A 20 -8.59 -33.34 24.52
N ARG A 21 -7.64 -33.44 25.46
CA ARG A 21 -7.00 -34.70 25.85
C ARG A 21 -8.04 -35.72 26.33
N LYS A 22 -8.97 -35.32 27.21
CA LYS A 22 -10.06 -36.19 27.68
C LYS A 22 -10.98 -36.60 26.55
N HIS A 23 -11.36 -35.68 25.66
CA HIS A 23 -12.23 -35.98 24.52
C HIS A 23 -11.58 -36.98 23.56
N LEU A 24 -10.34 -36.74 23.15
CA LEU A 24 -9.58 -37.62 22.27
C LEU A 24 -9.39 -39.01 22.90
N ASN A 25 -8.96 -39.09 24.16
CA ASN A 25 -8.83 -40.38 24.86
C ASN A 25 -10.15 -41.14 24.92
N SER A 26 -11.27 -40.48 25.23
CA SER A 26 -12.58 -41.13 25.30
C SER A 26 -13.01 -41.72 23.96
N LYS A 27 -12.77 -41.00 22.85
CA LYS A 27 -13.12 -41.47 21.50
C LYS A 27 -12.16 -42.55 21.01
N LEU A 28 -10.85 -42.39 21.24
CA LEU A 28 -9.85 -43.43 20.97
C LEU A 28 -10.18 -44.73 21.69
N GLN A 29 -10.56 -44.66 22.96
CA GLN A 29 -10.93 -45.84 23.75
C GLN A 29 -12.22 -46.50 23.22
N SER A 30 -13.18 -45.71 22.73
CA SER A 30 -14.40 -46.23 22.10
C SER A 30 -14.14 -46.97 20.78
N ILE A 31 -13.15 -46.51 20.00
CA ILE A 31 -12.81 -47.05 18.68
C ILE A 31 -11.85 -48.25 18.81
N ALA A 32 -10.76 -48.10 19.56
CA ALA A 32 -9.72 -49.12 19.70
C ALA A 32 -10.07 -50.22 20.72
N LYS A 33 -11.12 -50.04 21.53
CA LYS A 33 -11.54 -50.95 22.63
C LYS A 33 -10.45 -51.28 23.66
N VAL A 34 -9.34 -50.54 23.65
CA VAL A 34 -8.18 -50.65 24.54
C VAL A 34 -7.85 -49.26 25.06
N SER A 35 -7.36 -49.15 26.30
CA SER A 35 -6.82 -47.87 26.80
C SER A 35 -5.51 -47.57 26.09
N VAL A 36 -5.51 -46.59 25.20
CA VAL A 36 -4.32 -46.22 24.43
C VAL A 36 -3.94 -44.77 24.73
N ASP A 37 -2.64 -44.52 24.88
CA ASP A 37 -2.09 -43.18 25.03
C ASP A 37 -2.35 -42.36 23.75
N ILE A 38 -2.69 -41.08 23.91
CA ILE A 38 -2.95 -40.15 22.82
C ILE A 38 -1.76 -40.05 21.88
N ASN A 39 -0.54 -40.19 22.39
CA ASN A 39 0.68 -40.16 21.59
C ASN A 39 0.79 -41.32 20.58
N ALA A 40 0.02 -42.40 20.78
CA ALA A 40 -0.02 -43.53 19.85
C ALA A 40 -1.06 -43.33 18.73
N TYR A 41 -1.92 -42.30 18.79
CA TYR A 41 -2.92 -42.00 17.76
C TYR A 41 -2.35 -41.95 16.33
N PRO A 42 -1.22 -41.27 16.04
CA PRO A 42 -0.67 -41.21 14.69
C PRO A 42 -0.29 -42.60 14.14
N LYS A 43 0.17 -43.49 15.01
CA LYS A 43 0.50 -44.87 14.65
C LYS A 43 -0.77 -45.68 14.35
N ILE A 44 -1.79 -45.55 15.19
CA ILE A 44 -3.08 -46.25 15.02
C ILE A 44 -3.79 -45.80 13.73
N LEU A 45 -3.79 -44.50 13.42
CA LEU A 45 -4.36 -43.98 12.18
C LEU A 45 -3.62 -44.54 10.96
N LYS A 46 -2.29 -44.63 11.04
CA LYS A 46 -1.47 -45.21 9.97
C LYS A 46 -1.74 -46.71 9.78
N ASP A 47 -1.78 -47.48 10.88
CA ASP A 47 -2.06 -48.91 10.83
C ASP A 47 -3.47 -49.20 10.24
N ALA A 48 -4.47 -48.36 10.56
CA ALA A 48 -5.81 -48.45 9.98
C ALA A 48 -5.84 -48.09 8.49
N MET A 49 -5.05 -47.10 8.06
CA MET A 49 -4.90 -46.73 6.66
C MET A 49 -4.25 -47.87 5.84
N ASP A 50 -3.17 -48.45 6.37
CA ASP A 50 -2.46 -49.56 5.73
C ASP A 50 -3.36 -50.80 5.60
N GLU A 51 -4.18 -51.11 6.62
CA GLU A 51 -5.13 -52.22 6.56
C GLU A 51 -6.29 -51.95 5.58
N ARG A 52 -6.83 -50.73 5.52
CA ARG A 52 -7.80 -50.32 4.47
C ARG A 52 -7.21 -50.54 3.08
N ASP A 53 -6.01 -50.03 2.82
CA ASP A 53 -5.38 -50.11 1.50
C ASP A 53 -5.11 -51.56 1.09
N LYS A 54 -4.72 -52.41 2.04
CA LYS A 54 -4.59 -53.85 1.84
C LYS A 54 -5.93 -54.51 1.48
N GLN A 55 -7.03 -54.18 2.16
CA GLN A 55 -8.35 -54.72 1.83
C GLN A 55 -8.86 -54.20 0.48
N THR A 56 -8.63 -52.93 0.15
CA THR A 56 -8.95 -52.33 -1.15
C THR A 56 -8.23 -53.04 -2.29
N ASN A 57 -6.94 -53.34 -2.11
CA ASN A 57 -6.15 -54.09 -3.09
C ASN A 57 -6.67 -55.53 -3.25
N ASN A 58 -6.96 -56.23 -2.16
CA ASN A 58 -7.51 -57.58 -2.19
C ASN A 58 -8.87 -57.64 -2.89
N PHE A 59 -9.77 -56.69 -2.58
CA PHE A 59 -11.08 -56.57 -3.21
C PHE A 59 -10.95 -56.26 -4.70
N SER A 60 -10.09 -55.31 -5.07
CA SER A 60 -9.85 -54.92 -6.47
C SER A 60 -9.28 -56.08 -7.30
N TYR A 61 -8.33 -56.83 -6.75
CA TYR A 61 -7.78 -58.02 -7.38
C TYR A 61 -8.84 -59.10 -7.61
N ALA A 62 -9.64 -59.43 -6.58
CA ALA A 62 -10.71 -60.41 -6.69
C ALA A 62 -11.81 -59.97 -7.68
N LYS A 63 -12.13 -58.67 -7.71
CA LYS A 63 -13.12 -58.08 -8.62
C LYS A 63 -12.64 -58.15 -10.07
N GLY A 64 -11.39 -57.79 -10.32
CA GLY A 64 -10.76 -57.88 -11.64
C GLY A 64 -10.71 -59.33 -12.14
N MET A 65 -10.29 -60.28 -11.30
CA MET A 65 -10.27 -61.70 -11.66
C MET A 65 -11.66 -62.21 -12.03
N ARG A 66 -12.71 -61.80 -11.31
CA ARG A 66 -14.08 -62.22 -11.60
C ARG A 66 -14.60 -61.70 -12.94
N GLN A 67 -14.27 -60.47 -13.31
CA GLN A 67 -14.67 -59.86 -14.58
C GLN A 67 -14.09 -60.60 -15.80
N MET A 68 -13.01 -61.36 -15.62
CA MET A 68 -12.40 -62.15 -16.70
C MET A 68 -13.10 -63.50 -16.91
N TYR A 69 -13.86 -63.99 -15.92
CA TYR A 69 -14.39 -65.35 -16.01
C TYR A 69 -15.46 -65.53 -17.10
N GLU A 70 -16.40 -64.59 -17.23
CA GLU A 70 -17.47 -64.62 -18.23
C GLU A 70 -16.96 -64.41 -19.67
N PRO A 71 -16.05 -63.44 -19.96
CA PRO A 71 -15.40 -63.33 -21.27
C PRO A 71 -14.63 -64.59 -21.67
N PHE A 72 -13.88 -65.19 -20.74
CA PHE A 72 -13.14 -66.42 -21.01
C PHE A 72 -14.05 -67.61 -21.32
N GLU A 73 -15.22 -67.71 -20.67
CA GLU A 73 -16.25 -68.68 -21.03
C GLU A 73 -16.77 -68.45 -22.45
N LYS A 74 -17.11 -67.21 -22.81
CA LYS A 74 -17.60 -66.84 -24.15
C LYS A 74 -16.59 -67.17 -25.25
N VAL A 75 -15.31 -66.84 -25.03
CA VAL A 75 -14.23 -67.11 -26.01
C VAL A 75 -14.02 -68.61 -26.18
N ALA A 76 -14.01 -69.38 -25.09
CA ALA A 76 -13.88 -70.84 -25.15
C ALA A 76 -15.01 -71.49 -25.95
N ARG A 77 -16.27 -71.07 -25.76
CA ARG A 77 -17.45 -71.58 -26.47
C ARG A 77 -17.53 -71.18 -27.95
N GLN A 78 -17.03 -69.99 -28.30
CA GLN A 78 -17.10 -69.48 -29.67
C GLN A 78 -15.96 -69.97 -30.58
N HIS A 79 -14.77 -70.15 -30.02
CA HIS A 79 -13.56 -70.44 -30.79
C HIS A 79 -12.95 -71.81 -30.47
N HIS A 80 -13.55 -72.58 -29.55
CA HIS A 80 -13.11 -73.92 -29.14
C HIS A 80 -11.62 -73.98 -28.77
N LYS A 81 -11.10 -72.92 -28.12
CA LYS A 81 -9.70 -72.78 -27.73
C LYS A 81 -9.52 -72.06 -26.40
N CYS A 82 -8.37 -72.30 -25.75
CA CYS A 82 -8.02 -71.68 -24.48
C CYS A 82 -7.79 -70.16 -24.65
N PRO A 83 -8.48 -69.28 -23.90
CA PRO A 83 -8.32 -67.83 -24.00
C PRO A 83 -6.95 -67.29 -23.55
N CYS A 84 -6.14 -68.11 -22.87
CA CYS A 84 -4.84 -67.70 -22.33
C CYS A 84 -3.63 -68.18 -23.15
N CYS A 85 -3.76 -69.33 -23.85
CA CYS A 85 -2.64 -69.94 -24.59
C CYS A 85 -3.02 -70.41 -26.00
N ASP A 86 -4.23 -70.11 -26.48
CA ASP A 86 -4.76 -70.41 -27.82
C ASP A 86 -4.79 -71.90 -28.23
N ARG A 87 -4.47 -72.83 -27.32
CA ARG A 87 -4.60 -74.27 -27.57
C ARG A 87 -6.06 -74.65 -27.82
N ALA A 88 -6.33 -75.37 -28.91
CA ALA A 88 -7.65 -75.93 -29.18
C ALA A 88 -8.08 -76.93 -28.09
N PHE A 89 -9.38 -76.93 -27.75
CA PHE A 89 -9.97 -77.87 -26.79
C PHE A 89 -10.55 -79.08 -27.51
N THR A 90 -10.52 -80.24 -26.86
CA THR A 90 -11.45 -81.32 -27.18
C THR A 90 -12.83 -81.03 -26.55
N PRO A 91 -13.93 -81.63 -27.04
CA PRO A 91 -15.27 -81.39 -26.50
C PRO A 91 -15.38 -81.61 -24.98
N ASP A 92 -14.75 -82.67 -24.46
CA ASP A 92 -14.74 -82.98 -23.03
C ASP A 92 -13.90 -81.97 -22.22
N GLU A 93 -12.77 -81.51 -22.77
CA GLU A 93 -11.90 -80.51 -22.14
C GLU A 93 -12.58 -79.13 -22.08
N GLU A 94 -13.32 -78.75 -23.12
CA GLU A 94 -14.08 -77.50 -23.16
C GLU A 94 -15.17 -77.47 -22.09
N ASP A 95 -15.96 -78.54 -21.97
CA ASP A 95 -17.01 -78.63 -20.97
C ASP A 95 -16.45 -78.66 -19.54
N LEU A 96 -15.32 -79.33 -19.32
CA LEU A 96 -14.58 -79.28 -18.04
C LEU A 96 -14.07 -77.86 -17.74
N PHE A 97 -13.54 -77.14 -18.73
CA PHE A 97 -13.08 -75.76 -18.58
C PHE A 97 -14.23 -74.82 -18.23
N VAL A 98 -15.35 -74.88 -18.96
CA VAL A 98 -16.54 -74.04 -18.71
C VAL A 98 -17.15 -74.36 -17.35
N LYS A 99 -17.24 -75.64 -16.97
CA LYS A 99 -17.70 -76.05 -15.64
C LYS A 99 -16.80 -75.49 -14.55
N LYS A 100 -15.47 -75.61 -14.71
CA LYS A 100 -14.49 -75.03 -13.78
C LYS A 100 -14.62 -73.51 -13.69
N GLN A 101 -14.87 -72.84 -14.81
CA GLN A 101 -15.05 -71.39 -14.87
C GLN A 101 -16.30 -70.92 -14.13
N ARG A 102 -17.43 -71.61 -14.32
CA ARG A 102 -18.69 -71.31 -13.62
C ARG A 102 -18.56 -71.58 -12.11
N THR A 103 -17.99 -72.72 -11.72
CA THR A 103 -17.78 -73.06 -10.29
C THR A 103 -16.82 -72.07 -9.62
N THR A 104 -15.71 -71.71 -10.30
CA THR A 104 -14.74 -70.73 -9.77
C THR A 104 -15.34 -69.33 -9.75
N GLY A 105 -16.15 -68.96 -10.74
CA GLY A 105 -16.88 -67.68 -10.77
C GLY A 105 -17.86 -67.53 -9.61
N THR A 106 -18.60 -68.58 -9.26
CA THR A 106 -19.50 -68.59 -8.08
C THR A 106 -18.73 -68.56 -6.77
N SER A 107 -17.68 -69.35 -6.60
CA SER A 107 -16.84 -69.30 -5.38
C SER A 107 -16.15 -67.94 -5.18
N THR A 108 -15.70 -67.31 -6.26
CA THR A 108 -15.12 -65.96 -6.23
C THR A 108 -16.18 -64.90 -5.90
N ALA A 109 -17.46 -65.17 -6.21
CA ALA A 109 -18.57 -64.30 -5.84
C ALA A 109 -18.81 -64.24 -4.33
N GLU A 110 -18.76 -65.40 -3.66
CA GLU A 110 -18.87 -65.50 -2.21
C GLU A 110 -17.65 -64.86 -1.53
N ARG A 111 -16.45 -65.11 -2.05
CA ARG A 111 -15.21 -64.48 -1.57
C ARG A 111 -15.24 -62.95 -1.72
N LEU A 112 -15.85 -62.44 -2.79
CA LEU A 112 -16.02 -60.99 -2.98
C LEU A 112 -16.98 -60.36 -1.98
N LYS A 113 -18.02 -61.07 -1.53
CA LYS A 113 -18.91 -60.57 -0.46
C LYS A 113 -18.14 -60.42 0.85
N VAL A 114 -17.35 -61.43 1.22
CA VAL A 114 -16.51 -61.39 2.43
C VAL A 114 -15.46 -60.29 2.35
N LEU A 115 -14.81 -60.11 1.19
CA LEU A 115 -13.84 -59.03 0.99
C LEU A 115 -14.50 -57.65 0.99
N ALA A 116 -15.73 -57.51 0.49
CA ALA A 116 -16.49 -56.27 0.57
C ALA A 116 -16.87 -55.91 2.01
N GLU A 117 -17.29 -56.90 2.80
CA GLU A 117 -17.57 -56.72 4.23
C GLU A 117 -16.31 -56.32 5.00
N ASN A 118 -15.18 -56.98 4.77
CA ASN A 118 -13.90 -56.63 5.40
C ASN A 118 -13.41 -55.24 4.98
N LEU A 119 -13.60 -54.85 3.72
CA LEU A 119 -13.29 -53.50 3.25
C LEU A 119 -14.17 -52.46 3.93
N SER A 120 -15.48 -52.70 4.03
CA SER A 120 -16.41 -51.81 4.75
C SER A 120 -16.00 -51.61 6.21
N VAL A 121 -15.63 -52.69 6.91
CA VAL A 121 -15.17 -52.60 8.30
C VAL A 121 -13.86 -51.81 8.43
N ALA A 122 -12.92 -52.00 7.51
CA ALA A 122 -11.64 -51.28 7.51
C ALA A 122 -11.82 -49.79 7.14
N GLU A 123 -12.70 -49.48 6.19
CA GLU A 123 -13.07 -48.11 5.81
C GLU A 123 -13.79 -47.39 6.95
N ASP A 124 -14.74 -48.03 7.62
CA ASP A 124 -15.45 -47.47 8.76
C ASP A 124 -14.48 -47.15 9.91
N LEU A 125 -13.54 -48.06 10.20
CA LEU A 125 -12.52 -47.85 11.23
C LEU A 125 -11.58 -46.70 10.87
N PHE A 126 -11.11 -46.63 9.63
CA PHE A 126 -10.27 -45.53 9.15
C PHE A 126 -11.01 -44.20 9.23
N ASN A 127 -12.25 -44.13 8.76
CA ASN A 127 -13.06 -42.90 8.77
C ASN A 127 -13.33 -42.42 10.21
N GLN A 128 -13.62 -43.33 11.13
CA GLN A 128 -13.78 -42.98 12.55
C GLN A 128 -12.51 -42.39 13.17
N LEU A 129 -11.34 -42.93 12.79
CA LEU A 129 -10.04 -42.40 13.24
C LEU A 129 -9.69 -41.08 12.55
N ASP A 130 -9.83 -40.96 11.23
CA ASP A 130 -9.51 -39.74 10.48
C ASP A 130 -10.35 -38.54 10.92
N ASN A 131 -11.61 -38.77 11.34
CA ASN A 131 -12.44 -37.73 11.96
C ASN A 131 -11.85 -37.14 13.27
N LEU A 132 -10.94 -37.85 13.94
CA LEU A 132 -10.23 -37.34 15.13
C LEU A 132 -8.98 -36.53 14.78
N ARG A 133 -8.53 -36.56 13.52
CA ARG A 133 -7.28 -35.95 13.09
C ARG A 133 -7.25 -34.44 13.34
N VAL A 134 -8.34 -33.76 13.01
CA VAL A 134 -8.48 -32.31 13.23
C VAL A 134 -8.33 -31.98 14.73
N ILE A 135 -8.99 -32.74 15.59
CA ILE A 135 -8.94 -32.52 17.05
C ILE A 135 -7.55 -32.84 17.60
N TYR A 136 -6.88 -33.87 17.07
CA TYR A 136 -5.52 -34.25 17.45
C TYR A 136 -4.49 -33.20 17.02
N ASP A 137 -4.57 -32.69 15.79
CA ASP A 137 -3.68 -31.65 15.27
C ASP A 137 -3.82 -30.35 16.10
N GLU A 138 -5.05 -29.98 16.47
CA GLU A 138 -5.29 -28.87 17.38
C GLU A 138 -4.74 -29.11 18.80
N TYR A 139 -4.82 -30.34 19.31
CA TYR A 139 -4.23 -30.72 20.59
C TYR A 139 -2.70 -30.59 20.56
N VAL A 140 -2.04 -31.09 19.50
CA VAL A 140 -0.59 -31.00 19.34
C VAL A 140 -0.14 -29.55 19.21
N LYS A 141 -0.89 -28.72 18.48
CA LYS A 141 -0.62 -27.29 18.35
C LYS A 141 -0.74 -26.54 19.67
N LEU A 142 -1.73 -26.90 20.49
CA LEU A 142 -1.89 -26.34 21.84
C LEU A 142 -0.73 -26.76 22.76
N GLU A 143 -0.35 -28.05 22.73
CA GLU A 143 0.69 -28.61 23.60
C GLU A 143 2.11 -28.11 23.25
N LYS A 144 2.47 -28.10 21.96
CA LYS A 144 3.84 -27.86 21.52
C LYS A 144 4.16 -26.42 21.12
N GLU A 145 3.14 -25.62 20.79
CA GLU A 145 3.35 -24.24 20.33
C GLU A 145 2.67 -23.23 21.25
N THR A 146 1.35 -23.37 21.44
CA THR A 146 0.54 -22.29 22.05
C THR A 146 0.82 -22.12 23.54
N ILE A 147 0.92 -23.22 24.30
CA ILE A 147 1.23 -23.17 25.74
C ILE A 147 2.68 -22.72 25.98
N PRO A 148 3.72 -23.28 25.33
CA PRO A 148 5.11 -22.84 25.52
C PRO A 148 5.34 -21.36 25.18
N LEU A 149 4.67 -20.85 24.14
CA LEU A 149 4.72 -19.41 23.82
C LEU A 149 4.12 -18.57 24.95
N ALA A 150 2.95 -18.95 25.46
CA ALA A 150 2.31 -18.25 26.56
C ALA A 150 3.11 -18.34 27.89
N GLU A 151 3.83 -19.45 28.13
CA GLU A 151 4.77 -19.59 29.26
C GLU A 151 5.95 -18.63 29.12
N LYS A 152 6.55 -18.56 27.92
CA LYS A 152 7.66 -17.64 27.62
C LYS A 152 7.24 -16.17 27.76
N ASP A 153 6.05 -15.81 27.28
CA ASP A 153 5.52 -14.45 27.43
C ASP A 153 5.28 -14.10 28.91
N LEU A 154 4.82 -15.06 29.72
CA LEU A 154 4.64 -14.88 31.15
C LEU A 154 5.99 -14.71 31.88
N GLU A 155 7.00 -15.51 31.52
CA GLU A 155 8.37 -15.38 32.05
C GLU A 155 8.94 -14.00 31.73
N GLN A 156 8.82 -13.55 30.48
CA GLN A 156 9.29 -12.23 30.07
C GLN A 156 8.59 -11.10 30.84
N LEU A 157 7.26 -11.14 30.95
CA LEU A 157 6.51 -10.15 31.74
C LEU A 157 6.88 -10.17 33.22
N SER A 158 7.24 -11.33 33.77
CA SER A 158 7.69 -11.45 35.17
C SER A 158 9.10 -10.90 35.39
N ALA A 159 10.00 -11.10 34.42
CA ALA A 159 11.34 -10.53 34.44
C ALA A 159 11.29 -9.00 34.33
N ASP A 160 10.50 -8.47 33.39
CA ASP A 160 10.28 -7.02 33.23
C ASP A 160 9.75 -6.40 34.52
N LYS A 161 8.79 -7.06 35.20
CA LYS A 161 8.28 -6.58 36.49
C LYS A 161 9.39 -6.53 37.55
N SER A 162 10.20 -7.58 37.66
CA SER A 162 11.29 -7.63 38.64
C SER A 162 12.32 -6.52 38.39
N GLU A 163 12.66 -6.26 37.12
CA GLU A 163 13.57 -5.17 36.75
C GLU A 163 12.99 -3.80 37.12
N LYS A 164 11.70 -3.57 36.86
CA LYS A 164 11.03 -2.31 37.24
C LYS A 164 10.89 -2.13 38.74
N GLU A 165 10.64 -3.19 39.50
CA GLU A 165 10.65 -3.15 40.97
C GLU A 165 12.03 -2.78 41.50
N GLN A 166 13.10 -3.36 40.94
CA GLN A 166 14.48 -3.03 41.33
C GLN A 166 14.83 -1.57 41.02
N ILE A 167 14.49 -1.06 39.84
CA ILE A 167 14.67 0.36 39.48
C ILE A 167 13.87 1.28 40.42
N SER A 168 12.65 0.88 40.81
CA SER A 168 11.83 1.64 41.75
C SER A 168 12.49 1.72 43.13
N ASP A 169 13.02 0.61 43.63
CA ASP A 169 13.72 0.58 44.92
C ASP A 169 15.00 1.44 44.90
N ASP A 170 15.76 1.39 43.80
CA ASP A 170 16.93 2.26 43.58
C ASP A 170 16.53 3.75 43.59
N LEU A 171 15.43 4.11 42.92
CA LEU A 171 14.93 5.49 42.90
C LEU A 171 14.44 5.96 44.28
N VAL A 172 13.82 5.07 45.06
CA VAL A 172 13.42 5.38 46.45
C VAL A 172 14.65 5.65 47.31
N SER A 173 15.72 4.87 47.15
CA SER A 173 16.99 5.09 47.84
C SER A 173 17.62 6.44 47.49
N VAL A 174 17.69 6.78 46.20
CA VAL A 174 18.18 8.09 45.74
C VAL A 174 17.32 9.23 46.29
N LEU A 175 16.00 9.07 46.29
CA LEU A 175 15.08 10.09 46.82
C LEU A 175 15.23 10.29 48.33
N ALA A 176 15.52 9.22 49.08
CA ALA A 176 15.85 9.31 50.50
C ALA A 176 17.14 10.11 50.72
N GLN A 177 18.20 9.83 49.94
CA GLN A 177 19.46 10.56 50.02
C GLN A 177 19.29 12.05 49.71
N VAL A 178 18.60 12.38 48.61
CA VAL A 178 18.34 13.79 48.23
C VAL A 178 17.52 14.53 49.29
N LYS A 179 16.58 13.85 49.97
CA LYS A 179 15.85 14.43 51.10
C LYS A 179 16.76 14.70 52.29
N MET A 180 17.65 13.77 52.63
CA MET A 180 18.62 13.97 53.71
C MET A 180 19.54 15.15 53.41
N ASP A 181 20.04 15.26 52.18
CA ASP A 181 20.90 16.38 51.76
C ASP A 181 20.15 17.71 51.83
N ARG A 182 18.89 17.76 51.37
CA ARG A 182 18.02 18.93 51.50
C ARG A 182 17.83 19.34 52.95
N ASP A 183 17.50 18.39 53.82
CA ASP A 183 17.26 18.66 55.24
C ASP A 183 18.53 19.18 55.92
N GLY A 184 19.70 18.64 55.52
CA GLY A 184 21.01 19.16 55.95
C GLY A 184 21.23 20.61 55.56
N VAL A 185 20.88 20.99 54.31
CA VAL A 185 20.97 22.39 53.85
C VAL A 185 19.97 23.29 54.57
N GLU A 186 18.76 22.81 54.83
CA GLU A 186 17.71 23.59 55.51
C GLU A 186 18.08 23.96 56.95
N VAL A 187 18.79 23.09 57.66
CA VAL A 187 19.34 23.38 59.00
C VAL A 187 20.38 24.51 58.95
N LEU A 188 21.14 24.64 57.86
CA LEU A 188 22.20 25.64 57.70
C LEU A 188 21.67 27.05 57.36
N LEU A 189 20.41 27.18 56.93
CA LEU A 189 19.82 28.49 56.59
C LEU A 189 19.76 29.44 57.79
N ARG A 190 19.36 28.94 58.97
CA ARG A 190 19.27 29.79 60.18
C ARG A 190 20.62 30.35 60.65
N PRO A 191 21.70 29.55 60.73
CA PRO A 191 23.04 30.07 60.98
C PRO A 191 23.49 31.10 59.95
N VAL A 192 23.22 30.87 58.67
CA VAL A 192 23.58 31.80 57.59
C VAL A 192 22.85 33.14 57.73
N ASP A 193 21.54 33.13 57.99
CA ASP A 193 20.77 34.35 58.27
C ASP A 193 21.29 35.09 59.52
N THR A 194 21.75 34.34 60.52
CA THR A 194 22.32 34.93 61.74
C THR A 194 23.68 35.58 61.46
N ILE A 195 24.51 34.94 60.63
CA ILE A 195 25.78 35.49 60.16
C ILE A 195 25.54 36.76 59.35
N ASP A 196 24.59 36.74 58.41
CA ASP A 196 24.25 37.91 57.58
C ASP A 196 23.78 39.09 58.43
N ARG A 197 22.92 38.83 59.42
CA ARG A 197 22.51 39.85 60.40
C ARG A 197 23.69 40.42 61.17
N HIS A 198 24.61 39.57 61.66
CA HIS A 198 25.78 40.05 62.39
C HIS A 198 26.75 40.86 61.51
N VAL A 199 26.91 40.49 60.24
CA VAL A 199 27.70 41.26 59.28
C VAL A 199 27.07 42.63 59.04
N GLN A 200 25.75 42.70 58.89
CA GLN A 200 25.03 43.98 58.76
C GLN A 200 25.15 44.84 60.03
N GLU A 201 25.01 44.25 61.22
CA GLU A 201 25.20 44.95 62.51
C GLU A 201 26.63 45.50 62.64
N ILE A 202 27.65 44.75 62.22
CA ILE A 202 29.04 45.22 62.23
C ILE A 202 29.20 46.42 61.27
N GLN A 203 28.66 46.34 60.06
CA GLN A 203 28.71 47.43 59.08
C GLN A 203 28.00 48.70 59.57
N GLU A 204 26.92 48.56 60.36
CA GLU A 204 26.21 49.70 60.95
C GLU A 204 26.92 50.30 62.18
N LEU A 205 27.62 49.48 62.96
CA LEU A 205 28.32 49.90 64.18
C LEU A 205 29.71 50.49 63.91
N GLU A 206 30.43 50.04 62.90
CA GLU A 206 31.74 50.59 62.50
C GLU A 206 31.76 52.12 62.33
N PRO A 207 30.81 52.76 61.61
CA PRO A 207 30.79 54.21 61.48
C PRO A 207 30.41 54.92 62.79
N GLN A 208 29.61 54.29 63.66
CA GLN A 208 29.26 54.83 64.97
C GLN A 208 30.44 54.79 65.94
N VAL A 209 31.25 53.73 65.89
CA VAL A 209 32.51 53.63 66.64
C VAL A 209 33.49 54.70 66.17
N LYS A 210 33.67 54.88 64.85
CA LYS A 210 34.52 55.95 64.30
C LYS A 210 34.05 57.36 64.70
N ASP A 211 32.75 57.60 64.74
CA ASP A 211 32.17 58.88 65.18
C ASP A 211 32.32 59.09 66.70
N LEU A 212 32.21 58.03 67.52
CA LEU A 212 32.47 58.07 68.96
C LEU A 212 33.95 58.28 69.28
N GLU A 213 34.86 57.65 68.54
CA GLU A 213 36.31 57.87 68.60
C GLU A 213 36.66 59.31 68.25
N TYR A 214 36.04 59.86 67.20
CA TYR A 214 36.19 61.26 66.80
C TYR A 214 35.64 62.24 67.85
N LYS A 215 34.55 61.90 68.54
CA LYS A 215 33.95 62.72 69.61
C LYS A 215 34.72 62.66 70.93
N LEU A 216 35.42 61.56 71.21
CA LEU A 216 36.25 61.39 72.42
C LEU A 216 37.63 62.05 72.32
N ASP A 217 38.06 62.44 71.11
CA ASP A 217 39.36 63.10 70.88
C ASP A 217 39.32 64.62 71.17
N SER A 218 38.90 64.97 72.39
CA SER A 218 38.96 66.35 72.87
C SER A 218 39.43 66.43 74.33
N ARG A 219 40.75 66.28 74.52
CA ARG A 219 41.65 67.09 75.40
C ARG A 219 42.93 66.34 75.81
N GLY A 220 44.08 66.91 75.42
CA GLY A 220 45.08 67.34 76.41
C GLY A 220 46.30 66.46 76.70
N GLN A 221 47.42 66.82 76.06
CA GLN A 221 48.78 66.95 76.63
C GLN A 221 49.40 65.77 77.40
N GLY A 222 50.33 65.10 76.71
CA GLY A 222 51.56 64.58 77.32
C GLY A 222 52.69 64.76 76.33
N VAL A 223 53.72 65.54 76.68
CA VAL A 223 54.95 65.65 75.89
C VAL A 223 55.62 64.28 75.92
N LYS A 224 55.43 63.48 74.87
CA LYS A 224 56.16 62.23 74.66
C LYS A 224 57.51 62.54 74.02
N SER A 225 58.53 61.80 74.41
CA SER A 225 59.87 61.91 73.82
C SER A 225 59.84 61.50 72.34
N VAL A 226 60.72 62.06 71.49
CA VAL A 226 60.82 61.73 70.06
C VAL A 226 61.02 60.21 69.85
N ASP A 227 61.76 59.55 70.74
CA ASP A 227 61.99 58.10 70.70
C ASP A 227 60.72 57.27 71.00
N GLU A 228 59.82 57.78 71.86
CA GLU A 228 58.55 57.12 72.17
C GLU A 228 57.54 57.28 71.02
N ILE A 229 57.53 58.45 70.37
CA ILE A 229 56.73 58.70 69.16
C ILE A 229 57.21 57.80 68.02
N GLN A 230 58.52 57.56 67.90
CA GLN A 230 59.08 56.73 66.84
C GLN A 230 58.80 55.24 67.06
N LEU A 231 58.81 54.77 68.31
CA LEU A 231 58.39 53.41 68.66
C LEU A 231 56.88 53.20 68.48
N GLU A 232 56.05 54.17 68.90
CA GLU A 232 54.60 54.13 68.65
C GLU A 232 54.30 54.15 67.16
N LEU A 233 54.96 55.01 66.37
CA LEU A 233 54.80 55.07 64.92
C LEU A 233 55.13 53.72 64.27
N ILE A 234 56.26 53.09 64.61
CA ILE A 234 56.63 51.77 64.10
C ILE A 234 55.60 50.71 64.49
N SER A 235 55.07 50.75 65.73
CA SER A 235 54.04 49.81 66.18
C SER A 235 52.72 49.97 65.42
N VAL A 236 52.30 51.22 65.18
CA VAL A 236 51.09 51.57 64.42
C VAL A 236 51.27 51.24 62.95
N GLN A 237 52.46 51.43 62.39
CA GLN A 237 52.78 51.05 61.01
C GLN A 237 52.73 49.53 60.82
N ARG A 238 53.26 48.75 61.76
CA ARG A 238 53.15 47.28 61.74
C ARG A 238 51.70 46.82 61.88
N ALA A 239 50.92 47.45 62.77
CA ALA A 239 49.50 47.14 62.91
C ALA A 239 48.71 47.47 61.64
N ARG A 240 48.99 48.63 61.02
CA ARG A 240 48.42 49.01 59.73
C ARG A 240 48.77 48.00 58.64
N ASP A 241 50.04 47.62 58.52
CA ASP A 241 50.50 46.70 57.48
C ASP A 241 49.90 45.30 57.68
N THR A 242 49.70 44.86 58.94
CA THR A 242 49.00 43.61 59.28
C THR A 242 47.52 43.67 58.90
N LEU A 243 46.82 44.75 59.31
CA LEU A 243 45.41 44.96 58.94
C LEU A 243 45.21 45.13 57.43
N THR A 244 46.17 45.73 56.73
CA THR A 244 46.13 45.83 55.26
C THR A 244 46.24 44.45 54.62
N GLY A 245 47.14 43.60 55.14
CA GLY A 245 47.23 42.20 54.72
C GLY A 245 45.94 41.42 54.98
N GLU A 246 45.33 41.58 56.16
CA GLU A 246 44.05 40.93 56.49
C GLU A 246 42.89 41.42 55.59
N VAL A 247 42.85 42.71 55.24
CA VAL A 247 41.87 43.25 54.29
C VAL A 247 42.07 42.69 52.89
N ASP A 248 43.31 42.55 52.44
CA ASP A 248 43.60 41.97 51.13
C ASP A 248 43.27 40.46 51.11
N ASP A 249 43.56 39.72 52.18
CA ASP A 249 43.16 38.32 52.35
C ASP A 249 41.62 38.16 52.33
N LEU A 250 40.89 39.05 53.01
CA LEU A 250 39.42 39.04 53.02
C LEU A 250 38.84 39.41 51.65
N ARG A 251 39.47 40.31 50.89
CA ARG A 251 39.09 40.64 49.51
C ARG A 251 39.30 39.46 48.57
N ASP A 252 40.41 38.75 48.71
CA ASP A 252 40.68 37.54 47.95
C ASP A 252 39.67 36.44 48.28
N GLN A 253 39.33 36.25 49.57
CA GLN A 253 38.27 35.31 49.97
C GLN A 253 36.89 35.71 49.43
N GLN A 254 36.54 37.00 49.47
CA GLN A 254 35.30 37.50 48.90
C GLN A 254 35.22 37.22 47.39
N LYS A 255 36.34 37.42 46.68
CA LYS A 255 36.43 37.13 45.24
C LYS A 255 36.23 35.65 44.95
N MET A 256 36.91 34.77 45.70
CA MET A 256 36.76 33.32 45.57
C MET A 256 35.31 32.87 45.83
N LEU A 257 34.68 33.36 46.90
CA LEU A 257 33.28 33.03 47.22
C LEU A 257 32.29 33.54 46.16
N SER A 258 32.57 34.70 45.56
CA SER A 258 31.74 35.26 44.49
C SER A 258 31.87 34.45 43.18
N GLU A 259 33.07 33.98 42.87
CA GLU A 259 33.32 33.05 41.75
C GLU A 259 32.64 31.69 42.00
N ASP A 260 32.70 31.17 43.23
CA ASP A 260 32.00 29.93 43.61
C ASP A 260 30.48 30.07 43.54
N LEU A 261 29.92 31.21 43.97
CA LEU A 261 28.49 31.50 43.83
C LEU A 261 28.07 31.55 42.35
N SER A 262 28.86 32.21 41.51
CA SER A 262 28.60 32.27 40.06
C SER A 262 28.66 30.87 39.42
N ASN A 263 29.64 30.05 39.80
CA ASN A 263 29.76 28.67 39.37
C ASN A 263 28.57 27.81 39.84
N ALA A 264 28.12 27.97 41.07
CA ALA A 264 26.95 27.28 41.60
C ALA A 264 25.66 27.69 40.87
N GLN A 265 25.49 28.98 40.56
CA GLN A 265 24.38 29.49 39.76
C GLN A 265 24.39 28.89 38.35
N MET A 266 25.55 28.86 37.67
CA MET A 266 25.66 28.24 36.35
C MET A 266 25.29 26.76 36.37
N ARG A 267 25.77 26.00 37.37
CA ARG A 267 25.41 24.59 37.54
C ARG A 267 23.91 24.39 37.79
N TRP A 268 23.30 25.24 38.60
CA TRP A 268 21.86 25.20 38.85
C TRP A 268 21.05 25.48 37.58
N HIS A 269 21.45 26.48 36.79
CA HIS A 269 20.81 26.78 35.51
C HIS A 269 20.93 25.61 34.52
N ALA A 270 22.11 25.00 34.41
CA ALA A 270 22.33 23.82 33.58
C ALA A 270 21.45 22.64 34.00
N LEU A 271 21.42 22.30 35.29
CA LEU A 271 20.56 21.23 35.84
C LEU A 271 19.06 21.54 35.65
N ARG A 272 18.66 22.80 35.77
CA ARG A 272 17.27 23.22 35.52
C ARG A 272 16.90 23.04 34.05
N GLU A 273 17.80 23.37 33.12
CA GLU A 273 17.58 23.18 31.70
C GLU A 273 17.51 21.68 31.34
N GLU A 274 18.37 20.85 31.92
CA GLU A 274 18.29 19.39 31.78
C GLU A 274 16.99 18.81 32.32
N LYS A 275 16.51 19.27 33.49
CA LYS A 275 15.21 18.87 34.03
C LYS A 275 14.06 19.24 33.08
N LEU A 276 14.10 20.44 32.49
CA LEU A 276 13.11 20.88 31.50
C LEU A 276 13.15 20.02 30.23
N ARG A 277 14.35 19.72 29.72
CA ARG A 277 14.55 18.81 28.58
C ARG A 277 14.01 17.41 28.89
N ALA A 278 14.36 16.82 30.03
CA ALA A 278 13.86 15.52 30.48
C ALA A 278 12.33 15.51 30.61
N SER A 279 11.74 16.57 31.17
CA SER A 279 10.27 16.71 31.28
C SER A 279 9.61 16.76 29.90
N SER A 280 10.22 17.46 28.93
CA SER A 280 9.71 17.52 27.54
C SER A 280 9.79 16.16 26.83
N VAL A 281 10.85 15.38 27.08
CA VAL A 281 11.01 14.02 26.54
C VAL A 281 9.97 13.09 27.16
N LEU A 282 9.74 13.19 28.48
CA LEU A 282 8.74 12.39 29.18
C LEU A 282 7.32 12.65 28.69
N LEU A 283 6.99 13.91 28.35
CA LEU A 283 5.71 14.25 27.74
C LEU A 283 5.56 13.64 26.33
N LYS A 284 6.62 13.69 25.52
CA LYS A 284 6.63 13.04 24.19
C LYS A 284 6.50 11.52 24.31
N PHE A 285 7.16 10.92 25.31
CA PHE A 285 7.07 9.49 25.57
C PHE A 285 5.66 9.07 25.98
N LYS A 286 5.01 9.81 26.89
CA LYS A 286 3.60 9.56 27.26
C LYS A 286 2.66 9.63 26.06
N LYS A 287 2.83 10.64 25.20
CA LYS A 287 2.03 10.76 23.98
C LYS A 287 2.26 9.57 23.04
N ALA A 288 3.50 9.13 22.86
CA ALA A 288 3.81 7.96 22.05
C ALA A 288 3.24 6.66 22.64
N GLU A 289 3.16 6.55 23.97
CA GLU A 289 2.52 5.43 24.67
C GLU A 289 1.00 5.43 24.46
N GLU A 290 0.35 6.60 24.52
CA GLU A 290 -1.07 6.77 24.18
C GLU A 290 -1.35 6.41 22.72
N ASP A 291 -0.53 6.90 21.79
CA ASP A 291 -0.63 6.59 20.35
C ASP A 291 -0.45 5.08 20.09
N LEU A 292 0.46 4.41 20.80
CA LEU A 292 0.67 2.95 20.70
C LEU A 292 -0.56 2.15 21.14
N VAL A 293 -1.23 2.58 22.21
CA VAL A 293 -2.48 1.94 22.66
C VAL A 293 -3.57 2.14 21.61
N HIS A 294 -3.71 3.35 21.07
CA HIS A 294 -4.69 3.64 20.02
C HIS A 294 -4.45 2.79 18.76
N PHE A 295 -3.20 2.69 18.28
CA PHE A 295 -2.87 1.84 17.13
C PHE A 295 -3.09 0.35 17.39
N ALA A 296 -2.93 -0.11 18.64
CA ALA A 296 -3.24 -1.49 19.00
C ALA A 296 -4.74 -1.77 18.94
N GLU A 297 -5.58 -0.83 19.38
CA GLU A 297 -7.04 -0.91 19.30
C GLU A 297 -7.52 -0.88 17.83
N GLU A 298 -6.99 0.02 17.01
CA GLU A 298 -7.29 0.07 15.57
C GLU A 298 -6.89 -1.22 14.84
N LYS A 299 -5.72 -1.78 15.18
CA LYS A 299 -5.27 -3.06 14.62
C LYS A 299 -6.25 -4.19 14.96
N GLU A 300 -6.70 -4.27 16.21
CA GLU A 300 -7.64 -5.32 16.63
C GLU A 300 -8.99 -5.16 15.91
N GLN A 301 -9.46 -3.93 15.74
CA GLN A 301 -10.68 -3.63 15.00
C GLN A 301 -10.56 -4.03 13.52
N LEU A 302 -9.44 -3.72 12.87
CA LEU A 302 -9.17 -4.12 11.49
C LEU A 302 -9.10 -5.65 11.32
N ILE A 303 -8.58 -6.38 12.32
CA ILE A 303 -8.56 -7.85 12.32
C ILE A 303 -9.99 -8.41 12.40
N LEU A 304 -10.87 -7.80 13.21
CA LEU A 304 -12.28 -8.20 13.28
C LEU A 304 -13.01 -7.93 11.97
N ASP A 305 -12.81 -6.74 11.38
CA ASP A 305 -13.42 -6.37 10.11
C ASP A 305 -12.93 -7.29 8.96
N GLN A 306 -11.64 -7.63 8.94
CA GLN A 306 -11.09 -8.60 7.99
C GLN A 306 -11.77 -9.97 8.13
N LYS A 307 -11.92 -10.49 9.35
CA LYS A 307 -12.62 -11.76 9.58
C LYS A 307 -14.07 -11.72 9.13
N HIS A 308 -14.79 -10.65 9.42
CA HIS A 308 -16.17 -10.49 8.96
C HIS A 308 -16.29 -10.44 7.43
N LEU A 309 -15.35 -9.77 6.76
CA LEU A 309 -15.30 -9.75 5.29
C LEU A 309 -14.95 -11.13 4.71
N GLU A 310 -14.00 -11.86 5.30
CA GLU A 310 -13.65 -13.23 4.90
C GLU A 310 -14.82 -14.19 5.07
N GLU A 311 -15.54 -14.10 6.20
CA GLU A 311 -16.76 -14.88 6.46
C GLU A 311 -17.89 -14.57 5.47
N ALA A 312 -18.09 -13.29 5.11
CA ALA A 312 -19.08 -12.87 4.12
C ALA A 312 -18.72 -13.31 2.69
N LEU A 313 -17.43 -13.50 2.38
CA LEU A 313 -16.96 -13.91 1.06
C LEU A 313 -17.27 -15.38 0.76
N VAL A 314 -17.34 -16.24 1.78
CA VAL A 314 -17.64 -17.67 1.65
C VAL A 314 -19.03 -17.95 1.02
N PRO A 315 -20.15 -17.40 1.54
CA PRO A 315 -21.47 -17.62 0.94
C PRO A 315 -21.57 -17.02 -0.47
N LEU A 316 -20.99 -15.84 -0.70
CA LEU A 316 -20.95 -15.22 -2.03
C LEU A 316 -20.16 -16.05 -3.05
N SER A 317 -19.04 -16.66 -2.65
CA SER A 317 -18.27 -17.55 -3.52
C SER A 317 -19.05 -18.83 -3.85
N LYS A 318 -19.78 -19.38 -2.87
CA LYS A 318 -20.65 -20.55 -3.08
C LYS A 318 -21.82 -20.24 -4.02
N GLU A 319 -22.46 -19.08 -3.85
CA GLU A 319 -23.55 -18.62 -4.72
C GLU A 319 -23.06 -18.36 -6.15
N ARG A 320 -21.87 -17.75 -6.30
CA ARG A 320 -21.23 -17.60 -7.60
C ARG A 320 -20.96 -18.96 -8.24
N GLU A 321 -20.41 -19.93 -7.51
CA GLU A 321 -20.13 -21.26 -8.04
C GLU A 321 -21.40 -22.02 -8.43
N SER A 322 -22.48 -21.92 -7.64
CA SER A 322 -23.77 -22.54 -7.98
C SER A 322 -24.37 -21.92 -9.24
N LEU A 323 -24.41 -20.59 -9.35
CA LEU A 323 -24.89 -19.89 -10.55
C LEU A 323 -24.06 -20.24 -11.80
N LEU A 324 -22.75 -20.43 -11.64
CA LEU A 324 -21.85 -20.79 -12.74
C LEU A 324 -22.06 -22.26 -13.17
N GLN A 325 -22.36 -23.16 -12.24
CA GLN A 325 -22.78 -24.53 -12.55
C GLN A 325 -24.15 -24.56 -13.24
N GLU A 326 -25.13 -23.78 -12.76
CA GLU A 326 -26.45 -23.66 -13.39
C GLU A 326 -26.34 -23.10 -14.82
N TYR A 327 -25.55 -22.07 -15.02
CA TYR A 327 -25.27 -21.51 -16.35
C TYR A 327 -24.65 -22.54 -17.30
N LYS A 328 -23.65 -23.29 -16.83
CA LYS A 328 -23.01 -24.36 -17.64
C LYS A 328 -24.00 -25.47 -17.99
N ALA A 329 -24.79 -25.92 -17.02
CA ALA A 329 -25.81 -26.96 -17.24
C ALA A 329 -26.89 -26.48 -18.21
N LEU A 330 -27.32 -25.22 -18.12
CA LEU A 330 -28.30 -24.63 -19.02
C LEU A 330 -27.75 -24.50 -20.45
N LYS A 331 -26.48 -24.10 -20.59
CA LYS A 331 -25.80 -24.03 -21.89
C LYS A 331 -25.69 -25.42 -22.54
N GLU A 332 -25.27 -26.44 -21.80
CA GLU A 332 -25.21 -27.82 -22.31
C GLU A 332 -26.58 -28.33 -22.76
N ARG A 333 -27.66 -28.00 -22.03
CA ARG A 333 -29.03 -28.34 -22.46
C ARG A 333 -29.41 -27.68 -23.77
N PHE A 334 -29.14 -26.37 -23.93
CA PHE A 334 -29.45 -25.66 -25.17
C PHE A 334 -28.63 -26.17 -26.36
N ASP A 335 -27.35 -26.51 -26.14
CA ASP A 335 -26.50 -27.09 -27.18
C ASP A 335 -27.05 -28.48 -27.61
N GLN A 336 -27.48 -29.31 -26.66
CA GLN A 336 -28.13 -30.60 -26.95
C GLN A 336 -29.46 -30.44 -27.69
N GLU A 337 -30.31 -29.50 -27.29
CA GLU A 337 -31.57 -29.21 -27.98
C GLU A 337 -31.33 -28.71 -29.41
N TYR A 338 -30.32 -27.86 -29.60
CA TYR A 338 -29.92 -27.38 -30.92
C TYR A 338 -29.46 -28.54 -31.83
N ASP A 339 -28.61 -29.42 -31.32
CA ASP A 339 -28.12 -30.59 -32.06
C ASP A 339 -29.26 -31.55 -32.43
N GLN A 340 -30.21 -31.79 -31.51
CA GLN A 340 -31.40 -32.59 -31.79
C GLN A 340 -32.29 -31.98 -32.88
N LEU A 341 -32.51 -30.66 -32.84
CA LEU A 341 -33.27 -29.95 -33.86
C LEU A 341 -32.54 -29.96 -35.21
N ALA A 342 -31.22 -29.81 -35.21
CA ALA A 342 -30.39 -29.88 -36.41
C ALA A 342 -30.45 -31.26 -37.07
N GLU A 343 -30.39 -32.35 -36.28
CA GLU A 343 -30.57 -33.70 -36.80
C GLU A 343 -31.97 -33.95 -37.35
N ARG A 344 -33.00 -33.46 -36.67
CA ARG A 344 -34.38 -33.60 -37.15
C ARG A 344 -34.60 -32.88 -38.47
N LYS A 345 -34.01 -31.69 -38.63
CA LYS A 345 -33.99 -30.94 -39.89
C LYS A 345 -33.25 -31.73 -40.99
N ARG A 346 -32.10 -32.35 -40.69
CA ARG A 346 -31.39 -33.22 -41.64
C ARG A 346 -32.26 -34.41 -42.07
N GLY A 347 -32.96 -35.05 -41.14
CA GLY A 347 -33.88 -36.14 -41.42
C GLY A 347 -35.01 -35.72 -42.39
N PHE A 348 -35.69 -34.61 -42.10
CA PHE A 348 -36.73 -34.10 -43.00
C PHE A 348 -36.18 -33.74 -44.39
N GLN A 349 -34.97 -33.19 -44.49
CA GLN A 349 -34.36 -32.91 -45.79
C GLN A 349 -34.13 -34.19 -46.60
N GLN A 350 -33.63 -35.26 -45.96
CA GLN A 350 -33.44 -36.55 -46.61
C GLN A 350 -34.78 -37.17 -47.08
N GLU A 351 -35.84 -37.05 -46.27
CA GLU A 351 -37.19 -37.50 -46.65
C GLU A 351 -37.73 -36.73 -47.86
N ILE A 352 -37.55 -35.41 -47.89
CA ILE A 352 -37.92 -34.55 -49.03
C ILE A 352 -37.17 -34.98 -50.29
N ASP A 353 -35.86 -35.23 -50.20
CA ASP A 353 -35.05 -35.66 -51.33
C ASP A 353 -35.52 -37.03 -51.87
N VAL A 354 -35.82 -37.98 -50.97
CA VAL A 354 -36.38 -39.29 -51.33
C VAL A 354 -37.74 -39.16 -52.00
N LEU A 355 -38.65 -38.33 -51.46
CA LEU A 355 -39.95 -38.05 -52.08
C LEU A 355 -39.78 -37.39 -53.46
N GLY A 356 -38.80 -36.52 -53.62
CA GLY A 356 -38.42 -35.95 -54.91
C GLY A 356 -38.06 -37.02 -55.95
N THR A 357 -37.22 -37.99 -55.57
CA THR A 357 -36.84 -39.11 -56.45
C THR A 357 -37.99 -40.08 -56.77
N LEU A 358 -38.90 -40.30 -55.82
CA LEU A 358 -40.11 -41.09 -56.05
C LEU A 358 -41.06 -40.36 -57.00
N ASN A 359 -41.24 -39.06 -56.82
CA ASN A 359 -42.11 -38.25 -57.66
C ASN A 359 -41.59 -38.17 -59.10
N THR A 360 -40.26 -38.08 -59.31
CA THR A 360 -39.69 -38.16 -60.67
C THR A 360 -39.89 -39.53 -61.32
N ARG A 361 -39.81 -40.63 -60.55
CA ARG A 361 -40.18 -41.98 -61.05
C ARG A 361 -41.67 -42.10 -61.38
N ILE A 362 -42.55 -41.54 -60.57
CA ILE A 362 -44.00 -41.55 -60.81
C ILE A 362 -44.34 -40.72 -62.06
N LYS A 363 -43.78 -39.51 -62.19
CA LYS A 363 -43.91 -38.70 -63.41
C LYS A 363 -43.41 -39.44 -64.64
N GLY A 364 -42.23 -40.06 -64.57
CA GLY A 364 -41.70 -40.88 -65.67
C GLY A 364 -42.58 -42.07 -66.04
N TYR A 365 -43.36 -42.63 -65.09
CA TYR A 365 -44.35 -43.67 -65.38
C TYR A 365 -45.63 -43.11 -66.02
N LEU A 366 -46.15 -41.99 -65.51
CA LEU A 366 -47.32 -41.30 -66.07
C LEU A 366 -47.05 -40.80 -67.50
N ASP A 367 -45.90 -40.17 -67.73
CA ASP A 367 -45.49 -39.65 -69.03
C ASP A 367 -45.23 -40.76 -70.07
N SER A 368 -45.13 -42.02 -69.64
CA SER A 368 -44.90 -43.15 -70.54
C SER A 368 -46.16 -43.69 -71.23
N ASN A 369 -47.36 -43.15 -70.94
CA ASN A 369 -48.68 -43.48 -71.52
C ASN A 369 -48.89 -44.99 -71.78
N LYS A 370 -48.40 -45.85 -70.87
CA LYS A 370 -48.48 -47.31 -71.02
C LYS A 370 -49.91 -47.84 -70.93
N VAL A 371 -50.81 -47.12 -70.24
CA VAL A 371 -52.23 -47.48 -70.11
C VAL A 371 -53.01 -47.19 -71.39
N GLU A 372 -52.71 -46.07 -72.06
CA GLU A 372 -53.35 -45.70 -73.34
C GLU A 372 -52.89 -46.60 -74.48
N LYS A 373 -51.60 -46.98 -74.51
CA LYS A 373 -51.07 -47.98 -75.47
C LYS A 373 -51.70 -49.36 -75.30
N LEU A 374 -52.11 -49.75 -74.08
CA LEU A 374 -52.79 -51.02 -73.84
C LEU A 374 -54.25 -50.97 -74.34
N ASN A 375 -54.95 -49.85 -74.11
CA ASN A 375 -56.32 -49.63 -74.58
C ASN A 375 -56.41 -49.50 -76.12
N GLU A 376 -55.46 -48.81 -76.77
CA GLU A 376 -55.40 -48.72 -78.24
C GLU A 376 -55.16 -50.09 -78.91
N LEU A 377 -54.38 -50.99 -78.26
CA LEU A 377 -54.16 -52.35 -78.75
C LEU A 377 -55.40 -53.24 -78.58
N GLN A 378 -56.19 -53.04 -77.52
CA GLN A 378 -57.47 -53.73 -77.33
C GLN A 378 -58.58 -53.23 -78.27
N GLU A 379 -58.65 -51.93 -78.57
CA GLU A 379 -59.62 -51.38 -79.52
C GLU A 379 -59.30 -51.75 -80.98
N ARG A 380 -58.01 -51.74 -81.37
CA ARG A 380 -57.58 -52.22 -82.70
C ARG A 380 -57.90 -53.70 -82.93
N HIS A 381 -57.74 -54.54 -81.92
CA HIS A 381 -58.08 -55.97 -82.02
C HIS A 381 -59.58 -56.20 -82.25
N THR A 382 -60.43 -55.40 -81.61
CA THR A 382 -61.90 -55.49 -81.72
C THR A 382 -62.41 -54.93 -83.07
N LEU A 383 -61.76 -53.89 -83.60
CA LEU A 383 -62.10 -53.29 -84.90
C LEU A 383 -61.70 -54.18 -86.09
N SER A 384 -60.51 -54.80 -86.05
CA SER A 384 -60.02 -55.70 -87.10
C SER A 384 -60.84 -56.99 -87.25
N LEU A 385 -61.42 -57.51 -86.17
CA LEU A 385 -62.31 -58.68 -86.22
C LEU A 385 -63.63 -58.36 -86.96
N SER A 386 -64.15 -57.13 -86.82
CA SER A 386 -65.38 -56.67 -87.48
C SER A 386 -65.21 -56.33 -88.97
N GLN A 387 -63.99 -55.95 -89.38
CA GLN A 387 -63.67 -55.62 -90.77
C GLN A 387 -63.43 -56.87 -91.63
N LEU A 388 -62.90 -57.96 -91.03
CA LEU A 388 -62.68 -59.24 -91.72
C LEU A 388 -64.01 -59.88 -92.20
N GLN A 389 -65.05 -59.86 -91.36
CA GLN A 389 -66.38 -60.40 -91.71
C GLN A 389 -67.14 -59.57 -92.77
N LYS A 390 -66.83 -58.28 -92.92
CA LYS A 390 -67.44 -57.40 -93.95
C LYS A 390 -66.72 -57.45 -95.30
N CYS A 391 -65.43 -57.84 -95.31
CA CYS A 391 -64.63 -57.96 -96.54
C CYS A 391 -64.89 -59.26 -97.32
N GLU A 392 -65.32 -60.35 -96.66
CA GLU A 392 -65.71 -61.60 -97.34
C GLU A 392 -67.01 -61.47 -98.14
N ALA A 393 -67.99 -60.69 -97.68
CA ALA A 393 -69.25 -60.45 -98.40
C ALA A 393 -69.10 -59.48 -99.59
N ARG A 394 -68.18 -58.50 -99.52
CA ARG A 394 -67.98 -57.48 -100.58
C ARG A 394 -67.10 -57.93 -101.76
N LYS A 395 -66.35 -59.02 -101.62
CA LYS A 395 -65.48 -59.55 -102.68
C LYS A 395 -66.27 -60.21 -103.83
N GLN A 396 -67.49 -60.66 -103.57
CA GLN A 396 -68.36 -61.29 -104.58
C GLN A 396 -69.06 -60.27 -105.50
N ASP A 397 -69.43 -59.08 -104.98
CA ASP A 397 -70.21 -58.07 -105.72
C ASP A 397 -69.33 -57.12 -106.56
N ILE A 398 -68.10 -56.83 -106.13
CA ILE A 398 -67.21 -55.82 -106.73
C ILE A 398 -66.59 -56.29 -108.07
N SER A 399 -66.65 -57.58 -108.41
CA SER A 399 -66.13 -58.10 -109.69
C SER A 399 -67.00 -57.73 -110.90
N VAL A 400 -68.25 -57.29 -110.70
CA VAL A 400 -69.19 -56.96 -111.79
C VAL A 400 -69.28 -55.45 -112.06
N GLU A 401 -69.01 -54.60 -111.07
CA GLU A 401 -69.07 -53.12 -111.21
C GLU A 401 -67.77 -52.47 -111.74
N LEU A 402 -66.66 -53.22 -111.73
CA LEU A 402 -65.33 -52.76 -112.14
C LEU A 402 -65.22 -52.36 -113.63
N ASP A 403 -66.11 -52.86 -114.49
CA ASP A 403 -66.11 -52.49 -115.92
C ASP A 403 -66.88 -51.20 -116.24
N LYS A 404 -67.72 -50.69 -115.32
CA LYS A 404 -68.49 -49.44 -115.57
C LYS A 404 -67.79 -48.18 -115.09
N SER A 405 -66.91 -48.25 -114.08
CA SER A 405 -66.38 -47.05 -113.41
C SER A 405 -65.09 -46.47 -114.05
N LYS A 406 -64.56 -47.09 -115.12
CA LYS A 406 -63.44 -46.56 -115.93
C LYS A 406 -63.76 -45.23 -116.66
N GLN A 407 -65.00 -44.75 -116.64
CA GLN A 407 -65.43 -43.50 -117.30
C GLN A 407 -65.46 -42.25 -116.41
N LEU A 408 -65.29 -42.33 -115.09
CA LEU A 408 -65.50 -41.18 -114.18
C LEU A 408 -64.23 -40.64 -113.48
N LEU A 409 -63.05 -40.93 -114.04
CA LEU A 409 -61.72 -40.65 -113.47
C LEU A 409 -61.16 -39.24 -113.79
N ARG A 410 -61.97 -38.17 -113.82
CA ARG A 410 -61.50 -36.83 -114.31
C ARG A 410 -61.88 -35.58 -113.48
N SER A 411 -62.22 -35.64 -112.18
CA SER A 411 -62.67 -34.39 -111.49
C SER A 411 -62.42 -34.21 -109.98
N GLN A 412 -61.26 -34.57 -109.38
CA GLN A 412 -61.07 -34.34 -107.92
C GLN A 412 -59.69 -33.93 -107.36
N ASP A 413 -58.77 -33.33 -108.12
CA ASP A 413 -57.48 -32.85 -107.53
C ASP A 413 -57.57 -31.48 -106.81
N GLN A 414 -58.60 -30.67 -107.05
CA GLN A 414 -58.69 -29.29 -106.51
C GLN A 414 -59.10 -29.22 -105.03
N LEU A 415 -59.79 -30.24 -104.49
CA LEU A 415 -60.30 -30.24 -103.11
C LEU A 415 -59.21 -30.54 -102.07
N LYS A 416 -58.17 -31.28 -102.46
CA LYS A 416 -57.10 -31.73 -101.56
C LYS A 416 -56.18 -30.59 -101.10
N ARG A 417 -55.89 -29.62 -101.97
CA ARG A 417 -55.02 -28.47 -101.65
C ARG A 417 -55.63 -27.49 -100.63
N ASN A 418 -56.94 -27.23 -100.68
CA ASN A 418 -57.60 -26.32 -99.73
C ASN A 418 -57.67 -26.86 -98.29
N ILE A 419 -57.62 -28.18 -98.10
CA ILE A 419 -57.70 -28.82 -96.77
C ILE A 419 -56.33 -28.78 -96.08
N ASP A 420 -55.23 -29.03 -96.81
CA ASP A 420 -53.87 -28.98 -96.26
C ASP A 420 -53.45 -27.56 -95.83
N ASP A 421 -53.84 -26.52 -96.57
CA ASP A 421 -53.49 -25.13 -96.22
C ASP A 421 -54.25 -24.61 -94.98
N ASN A 422 -55.49 -25.03 -94.76
CA ASN A 422 -56.28 -24.62 -93.57
C ASN A 422 -55.80 -25.33 -92.28
N LEU A 423 -55.32 -26.57 -92.39
CA LEU A 423 -54.76 -27.34 -91.28
C LEU A 423 -53.43 -26.79 -90.81
N ASN A 424 -52.56 -26.34 -91.72
CA ASN A 424 -51.29 -25.70 -91.37
C ASN A 424 -51.50 -24.34 -90.70
N TYR A 425 -52.42 -23.50 -91.18
CA TYR A 425 -52.71 -22.21 -90.55
C TYR A 425 -53.15 -22.33 -89.08
N ARG A 426 -53.96 -23.35 -88.74
CA ARG A 426 -54.44 -23.58 -87.37
C ARG A 426 -53.36 -24.11 -86.42
N LYS A 427 -52.42 -24.93 -86.91
CA LYS A 427 -51.27 -25.41 -86.12
C LYS A 427 -50.29 -24.29 -85.80
N THR A 428 -49.92 -23.50 -86.81
CA THR A 428 -48.95 -22.42 -86.64
C THR A 428 -49.50 -21.29 -85.76
N LYS A 429 -50.81 -21.02 -85.80
CA LYS A 429 -51.45 -20.05 -84.90
C LYS A 429 -51.43 -20.48 -83.43
N ALA A 430 -51.69 -21.76 -83.14
CA ALA A 430 -51.66 -22.29 -81.78
C ALA A 430 -50.23 -22.35 -81.20
N GLU A 431 -49.21 -22.60 -82.03
CA GLU A 431 -47.80 -22.51 -81.62
C GLU A 431 -47.36 -21.08 -81.32
N VAL A 432 -47.81 -20.11 -82.12
CA VAL A 432 -47.52 -18.68 -81.87
C VAL A 432 -48.14 -18.22 -80.55
N ASP A 433 -49.42 -18.52 -80.30
CA ASP A 433 -50.08 -18.10 -79.05
C ASP A 433 -49.43 -18.72 -77.79
N ARG A 434 -48.96 -19.98 -77.88
CA ARG A 434 -48.25 -20.64 -76.78
C ARG A 434 -46.86 -20.04 -76.54
N LEU A 435 -46.10 -19.80 -77.61
CA LEU A 435 -44.76 -19.21 -77.49
C LEU A 435 -44.82 -17.76 -77.02
N THR A 436 -45.85 -16.99 -77.37
CA THR A 436 -46.08 -15.64 -76.85
C THR A 436 -46.36 -15.65 -75.35
N HIS A 437 -47.16 -16.59 -74.84
CA HIS A 437 -47.41 -16.72 -73.41
C HIS A 437 -46.18 -17.15 -72.61
N ASP A 438 -45.36 -18.06 -73.17
CA ASP A 438 -44.10 -18.49 -72.55
C ASP A 438 -43.07 -17.33 -72.51
N ILE A 439 -43.06 -16.46 -73.52
CA ILE A 439 -42.22 -15.24 -73.54
C ILE A 439 -42.69 -14.25 -72.48
N GLU A 440 -44.00 -13.97 -72.37
CA GLU A 440 -44.56 -13.06 -71.35
C GLU A 440 -44.26 -13.55 -69.92
N LEU A 441 -44.38 -14.84 -69.65
CA LEU A 441 -44.03 -15.44 -68.36
C LEU A 441 -42.52 -15.35 -68.04
N LEU A 442 -41.66 -15.52 -69.04
CA LEU A 442 -40.22 -15.39 -68.86
C LEU A 442 -39.80 -13.92 -68.69
N GLU A 443 -40.45 -12.99 -69.37
CA GLU A 443 -40.24 -11.54 -69.20
C GLU A 443 -40.71 -11.06 -67.82
N ASP A 444 -41.86 -11.52 -67.30
CA ASP A 444 -42.33 -11.24 -65.94
C ASP A 444 -41.41 -11.82 -64.86
N ASN A 445 -40.89 -13.04 -65.07
CA ASN A 445 -39.92 -13.64 -64.14
C ASN A 445 -38.59 -12.88 -64.13
N VAL A 446 -38.13 -12.38 -65.28
CA VAL A 446 -36.92 -11.54 -65.41
C VAL A 446 -37.13 -10.14 -64.81
N LEU A 447 -38.36 -9.61 -64.81
CA LEU A 447 -38.70 -8.36 -64.12
C LEU A 447 -38.82 -8.53 -62.59
N SER A 448 -39.23 -9.72 -62.10
CA SER A 448 -39.37 -10.01 -60.67
C SER A 448 -38.04 -10.23 -59.95
N ILE A 449 -37.04 -10.76 -60.65
CA ILE A 449 -35.66 -10.87 -60.19
C ILE A 449 -35.00 -9.55 -60.58
N GLY A 450 -34.97 -8.59 -59.65
CA GLY A 450 -34.44 -7.25 -59.90
C GLY A 450 -33.12 -7.21 -60.68
N SER A 451 -32.88 -6.11 -61.40
CA SER A 451 -31.80 -5.96 -62.37
C SER A 451 -30.46 -6.50 -61.86
N MET A 452 -29.84 -7.41 -62.62
CA MET A 452 -28.53 -8.04 -62.34
C MET A 452 -27.46 -7.02 -61.91
N SER A 453 -27.56 -5.79 -62.40
CA SER A 453 -26.70 -4.66 -62.01
C SER A 453 -26.77 -4.28 -60.53
N THR A 454 -27.91 -4.50 -59.84
CA THR A 454 -28.06 -4.24 -58.40
C THR A 454 -27.34 -5.28 -57.56
N ILE A 455 -27.44 -6.56 -57.93
CA ILE A 455 -26.74 -7.65 -57.24
C ILE A 455 -25.22 -7.54 -57.48
N GLU A 456 -24.79 -7.23 -58.69
CA GLU A 456 -23.37 -6.98 -59.00
C GLU A 456 -22.84 -5.74 -58.27
N ALA A 457 -23.64 -4.68 -58.16
CA ALA A 457 -23.27 -3.48 -57.40
C ALA A 457 -23.15 -3.77 -55.89
N ASP A 458 -24.06 -4.56 -55.32
CA ASP A 458 -23.98 -4.96 -53.91
C ASP A 458 -22.81 -5.89 -53.63
N LEU A 459 -22.53 -6.84 -54.53
CA LEU A 459 -21.39 -7.73 -54.41
C LEU A 459 -20.07 -6.96 -54.51
N LYS A 460 -19.98 -5.96 -55.40
CA LYS A 460 -18.86 -5.03 -55.50
C LYS A 460 -18.72 -4.15 -54.27
N ARG A 461 -19.83 -3.64 -53.72
CA ARG A 461 -19.87 -2.84 -52.49
C ARG A 461 -19.38 -3.65 -51.28
N HIS A 462 -19.86 -4.87 -51.11
CA HIS A 462 -19.44 -5.76 -50.03
C HIS A 462 -17.97 -6.23 -50.18
N ALA A 463 -17.49 -6.46 -51.42
CA ALA A 463 -16.08 -6.75 -51.68
C ALA A 463 -15.18 -5.56 -51.33
N GLN A 464 -15.56 -4.34 -51.71
CA GLN A 464 -14.84 -3.12 -51.34
C GLN A 464 -14.83 -2.88 -49.84
N GLU A 465 -15.94 -3.15 -49.15
CA GLU A 465 -16.01 -3.02 -47.70
C GLU A 465 -15.14 -4.05 -46.98
N LYS A 466 -15.08 -5.29 -47.49
CA LYS A 466 -14.15 -6.31 -47.00
C LYS A 466 -12.69 -5.88 -47.17
N GLU A 467 -12.32 -5.35 -48.34
CA GLU A 467 -10.97 -4.84 -48.61
C GLU A 467 -10.60 -3.68 -47.67
N ARG A 468 -11.55 -2.75 -47.45
CA ARG A 468 -11.40 -1.63 -46.51
C ARG A 468 -11.15 -2.12 -45.08
N LEU A 469 -12.01 -3.02 -44.58
CA LEU A 469 -11.88 -3.59 -43.24
C LEU A 469 -10.59 -4.39 -43.07
N LEU A 470 -10.16 -5.12 -44.11
CA LEU A 470 -8.89 -5.86 -44.10
C LEU A 470 -7.69 -4.90 -44.05
N SER A 471 -7.74 -3.79 -44.78
CA SER A 471 -6.72 -2.74 -44.73
C SER A 471 -6.66 -2.06 -43.35
N GLU A 472 -7.82 -1.77 -42.75
CA GLU A 472 -7.88 -1.24 -41.39
C GLU A 472 -7.34 -2.23 -40.35
N TYR A 473 -7.70 -3.51 -40.47
CA TYR A 473 -7.17 -4.57 -39.63
C TYR A 473 -5.64 -4.66 -39.74
N ASN A 474 -5.10 -4.70 -40.96
CA ASN A 474 -3.65 -4.75 -41.18
C ASN A 474 -2.94 -3.50 -40.64
N ARG A 475 -3.54 -2.31 -40.79
CA ARG A 475 -3.02 -1.06 -40.22
C ARG A 475 -2.98 -1.13 -38.69
N CYS A 476 -4.08 -1.52 -38.06
CA CYS A 476 -4.16 -1.67 -36.61
C CYS A 476 -3.17 -2.71 -36.10
N GLN A 477 -3.02 -3.85 -36.80
CA GLN A 477 -2.06 -4.89 -36.44
C GLN A 477 -0.60 -4.39 -36.57
N GLY A 478 -0.30 -3.62 -37.62
CA GLY A 478 1.00 -2.95 -37.76
C GLY A 478 1.26 -1.96 -36.63
N THR A 479 0.27 -1.15 -36.27
CA THR A 479 0.36 -0.20 -35.15
C THR A 479 0.55 -0.91 -33.81
N ILE A 480 -0.16 -2.02 -33.55
CA ILE A 480 0.02 -2.84 -32.35
C ILE A 480 1.45 -3.40 -32.28
N SER A 481 1.98 -3.91 -33.39
CA SER A 481 3.36 -4.42 -33.45
C SER A 481 4.40 -3.34 -33.15
N VAL A 482 4.21 -2.12 -33.68
CA VAL A 482 5.06 -0.96 -33.36
C VAL A 482 4.98 -0.59 -31.88
N TYR A 483 3.76 -0.53 -31.31
CA TYR A 483 3.61 -0.26 -29.88
C TYR A 483 4.22 -1.35 -29.00
N GLN A 484 4.09 -2.62 -29.35
CA GLN A 484 4.73 -3.72 -28.62
C GLN A 484 6.27 -3.64 -28.68
N SER A 485 6.82 -3.30 -29.84
CA SER A 485 8.26 -3.05 -30.01
C SER A 485 8.72 -1.87 -29.16
N ASN A 486 8.00 -0.75 -29.19
CA ASN A 486 8.30 0.43 -28.38
C ASN A 486 8.19 0.14 -26.88
N ILE A 487 7.16 -0.58 -26.42
CA ILE A 487 7.02 -1.00 -25.02
C ILE A 487 8.23 -1.84 -24.61
N SER A 488 8.67 -2.77 -25.45
CA SER A 488 9.82 -3.63 -25.17
C SER A 488 11.12 -2.81 -25.10
N LYS A 489 11.31 -1.86 -26.03
CA LYS A 489 12.44 -0.93 -26.04
C LYS A 489 12.45 -0.05 -24.78
N HIS A 490 11.33 0.58 -24.44
CA HIS A 490 11.22 1.42 -23.25
C HIS A 490 11.39 0.64 -21.95
N LYS A 491 10.88 -0.61 -21.87
CA LYS A 491 11.16 -1.50 -20.73
C LYS A 491 12.65 -1.80 -20.57
N LEU A 492 13.40 -1.90 -21.68
CA LEU A 492 14.85 -2.09 -21.64
C LEU A 492 15.57 -0.80 -21.24
N GLU A 493 15.14 0.35 -21.76
CA GLU A 493 15.66 1.67 -21.39
C GLU A 493 15.44 1.94 -19.89
N LEU A 494 14.26 1.66 -19.33
CA LEU A 494 13.97 1.80 -17.90
C LEU A 494 14.88 0.94 -17.01
N LYS A 495 15.47 -0.14 -17.54
CA LYS A 495 16.43 -0.99 -16.82
C LYS A 495 17.86 -0.46 -16.88
N GLN A 496 18.16 0.52 -17.73
CA GLN A 496 19.48 1.15 -17.79
C GLN A 496 19.80 1.87 -16.48
N THR A 497 21.08 1.93 -16.13
CA THR A 497 21.59 2.49 -14.87
C THR A 497 21.20 3.95 -14.63
N GLN A 498 20.92 4.70 -15.70
CA GLN A 498 20.46 6.09 -15.67
C GLN A 498 19.01 6.26 -15.23
N TYR A 499 18.13 5.28 -15.52
CA TYR A 499 16.70 5.32 -15.17
C TYR A 499 16.34 4.40 -14.01
N LYS A 500 17.17 3.38 -13.75
CA LYS A 500 16.99 2.48 -12.62
C LYS A 500 17.09 3.26 -11.30
N ASP A 501 16.03 3.17 -10.50
CA ASP A 501 15.86 3.87 -9.22
C ASP A 501 15.84 5.41 -9.33
N ILE A 502 15.49 5.96 -10.49
CA ILE A 502 15.52 7.41 -10.73
C ILE A 502 14.59 8.17 -9.78
N GLU A 503 13.43 7.62 -9.43
CA GLU A 503 12.50 8.20 -8.46
C GLU A 503 13.13 8.33 -7.08
N LYS A 504 13.84 7.30 -6.62
CA LYS A 504 14.54 7.30 -5.33
C LYS A 504 15.70 8.30 -5.34
N ARG A 505 16.46 8.37 -6.44
CA ARG A 505 17.55 9.35 -6.59
C ARG A 505 17.03 10.78 -6.64
N TYR A 506 15.96 11.03 -7.39
CA TYR A 506 15.27 12.31 -7.45
C TYR A 506 14.75 12.72 -6.08
N PHE A 507 14.08 11.81 -5.37
CA PHE A 507 13.56 12.07 -4.03
C PHE A 507 14.68 12.39 -3.03
N ASN A 508 15.78 11.63 -3.06
CA ASN A 508 16.95 11.90 -2.23
C ASN A 508 17.58 13.28 -2.55
N GLN A 509 17.72 13.61 -3.84
CA GLN A 509 18.26 14.91 -4.26
C GLN A 509 17.32 16.07 -3.87
N LEU A 510 16.01 15.87 -3.99
CA LEU A 510 15.00 16.84 -3.57
C LEU A 510 15.02 17.03 -2.06
N LEU A 511 15.15 15.95 -1.29
CA LEU A 511 15.28 16.02 0.17
C LEU A 511 16.55 16.78 0.56
N GLN A 512 17.68 16.51 -0.08
CA GLN A 512 18.94 17.23 0.14
C GLN A 512 18.81 18.72 -0.20
N LEU A 513 18.20 19.04 -1.35
CA LEU A 513 17.93 20.43 -1.75
C LEU A 513 17.07 21.13 -0.70
N LYS A 514 15.94 20.53 -0.30
CA LYS A 514 15.01 21.16 0.66
C LYS A 514 15.62 21.31 2.04
N THR A 515 16.36 20.32 2.52
CA THR A 515 17.08 20.41 3.80
C THR A 515 18.14 21.52 3.76
N THR A 516 18.87 21.66 2.64
CA THR A 516 19.87 22.72 2.47
C THR A 516 19.22 24.10 2.35
N GLU A 517 18.10 24.23 1.64
CA GLU A 517 17.31 25.47 1.59
C GLU A 517 16.80 25.88 2.97
N MET A 518 16.36 24.93 3.80
CA MET A 518 15.93 25.20 5.17
C MET A 518 17.12 25.67 6.03
N ALA A 519 18.27 24.99 5.94
CA ALA A 519 19.48 25.40 6.65
C ALA A 519 19.93 26.82 6.26
N ASN A 520 19.93 27.15 4.97
CA ASN A 520 20.26 28.50 4.51
C ASN A 520 19.29 29.56 5.05
N LYS A 521 17.97 29.28 5.04
CA LYS A 521 16.97 30.20 5.62
C LYS A 521 17.18 30.41 7.11
N ASP A 522 17.57 29.37 7.85
CA ASP A 522 17.87 29.50 9.27
C ASP A 522 19.17 30.27 9.52
N LEU A 523 20.22 30.06 8.70
CA LEU A 523 21.44 30.87 8.74
C LEU A 523 21.15 32.35 8.45
N ASP A 524 20.31 32.66 7.45
CA ASP A 524 19.89 34.04 7.14
C ASP A 524 19.13 34.67 8.32
N ARG A 525 18.27 33.88 8.99
CA ARG A 525 17.58 34.34 10.20
C ARG A 525 18.54 34.62 11.35
N TYR A 526 19.51 33.74 11.58
CA TYR A 526 20.53 33.96 12.62
C TYR A 526 21.40 35.17 12.30
N TYR A 527 21.80 35.34 11.04
CA TYR A 527 22.55 36.51 10.59
C TYR A 527 21.76 37.80 10.83
N ALA A 528 20.49 37.85 10.42
CA ALA A 528 19.62 39.01 10.63
C ALA A 528 19.34 39.29 12.11
N ALA A 529 19.17 38.26 12.93
CA ALA A 529 18.97 38.40 14.37
C ALA A 529 20.23 38.95 15.07
N LEU A 530 21.41 38.42 14.73
CA LEU A 530 22.69 38.90 15.22
C LEU A 530 22.92 40.36 14.81
N ASP A 531 22.68 40.67 13.54
CA ASP A 531 22.80 42.02 13.00
C ASP A 531 21.88 43.01 13.73
N LYS A 532 20.62 42.65 13.96
CA LYS A 532 19.68 43.46 14.73
C LYS A 532 20.12 43.64 16.19
N ALA A 533 20.69 42.61 16.81
CA ALA A 533 21.21 42.68 18.17
C ALA A 533 22.43 43.62 18.25
N LEU A 534 23.34 43.55 17.28
CA LEU A 534 24.49 44.46 17.18
C LEU A 534 24.06 45.91 16.96
N MET A 535 23.08 46.16 16.06
CA MET A 535 22.52 47.50 15.87
C MET A 535 21.90 48.04 17.16
N ARG A 536 21.09 47.23 17.84
CA ARG A 536 20.46 47.63 19.10
C ARG A 536 21.51 47.93 20.18
N PHE A 537 22.54 47.10 20.29
CA PHE A 537 23.63 47.30 21.23
C PHE A 537 24.38 48.60 20.95
N HIS A 538 24.69 48.87 19.67
CA HIS A 538 25.37 50.10 19.25
C HIS A 538 24.52 51.34 19.56
N THR A 539 23.25 51.37 19.14
CA THR A 539 22.33 52.48 19.43
C THR A 539 22.19 52.73 20.92
N MET A 540 21.96 51.67 21.71
CA MET A 540 21.86 51.76 23.17
C MET A 540 23.14 52.34 23.79
N LYS A 541 24.32 51.90 23.33
CA LYS A 541 25.60 52.42 23.83
C LYS A 541 25.84 53.88 23.43
N MET A 542 25.47 54.29 22.22
CA MET A 542 25.56 55.69 21.80
C MET A 542 24.62 56.60 22.59
N GLU A 543 23.41 56.13 22.92
CA GLU A 543 22.47 56.85 23.78
C GLU A 543 23.02 57.00 25.21
N GLU A 544 23.59 55.94 25.79
CA GLU A 544 24.26 55.97 27.10
C GLU A 544 25.43 56.98 27.11
N ILE A 545 26.31 56.91 26.11
CA ILE A 545 27.45 57.83 25.98
C ILE A 545 26.97 59.28 25.85
N ASN A 546 26.01 59.56 24.98
CA ASN A 546 25.49 60.92 24.77
C ASN A 546 24.78 61.47 26.01
N LYS A 547 24.14 60.61 26.81
CA LYS A 547 23.55 61.01 28.08
C LYS A 547 24.63 61.46 29.06
N ILE A 548 25.69 60.66 29.26
CA ILE A 548 26.79 61.00 30.18
C ILE A 548 27.54 62.23 29.69
N ILE A 549 27.83 62.33 28.38
CA ILE A 549 28.45 63.52 27.79
C ILE A 549 27.63 64.77 28.09
N LYS A 550 26.31 64.72 27.92
CA LYS A 550 25.43 65.86 28.17
C LYS A 550 25.46 66.27 29.65
N GLU A 551 25.40 65.31 30.56
CA GLU A 551 25.44 65.54 32.00
C GLU A 551 26.79 66.16 32.42
N LEU A 552 27.91 65.58 32.00
CA LEU A 552 29.25 66.08 32.31
C LEU A 552 29.52 67.46 31.68
N TRP A 553 29.04 67.71 30.46
CA TRP A 553 29.17 69.00 29.80
C TRP A 553 28.46 70.11 30.57
N GLN A 554 27.21 69.88 30.98
CA GLN A 554 26.43 70.86 31.74
C GLN A 554 27.00 71.13 33.14
N GLN A 555 27.66 70.14 33.74
CA GLN A 555 28.32 70.30 35.04
C GLN A 555 29.65 71.05 34.95
N THR A 556 30.36 70.92 33.81
CA THR A 556 31.75 71.38 33.70
C THR A 556 31.92 72.66 32.90
N TYR A 557 31.17 72.83 31.80
CA TYR A 557 31.30 74.00 30.93
C TYR A 557 30.54 75.21 31.50
N ARG A 558 31.23 76.35 31.62
CA ARG A 558 30.68 77.62 32.16
C ARG A 558 30.41 78.68 31.10
N GLY A 559 30.58 78.37 29.81
CA GLY A 559 30.23 79.26 28.70
C GLY A 559 28.74 79.23 28.35
N GLN A 560 28.20 80.34 27.84
CA GLN A 560 26.79 80.48 27.43
C GLN A 560 26.54 80.17 25.95
N ASP A 561 27.59 79.81 25.21
CA ASP A 561 27.61 79.67 23.76
C ASP A 561 27.35 78.24 23.27
N ILE A 562 27.43 77.23 24.15
CA ILE A 562 27.19 75.82 23.83
C ILE A 562 26.38 75.16 24.95
N ASP A 563 25.14 74.77 24.64
CA ASP A 563 24.18 74.20 25.60
C ASP A 563 24.54 72.74 25.96
N CYS A 564 24.86 71.94 24.94
CA CYS A 564 25.35 70.58 25.10
C CYS A 564 26.13 70.13 23.86
N ILE A 565 26.87 69.03 24.02
CA ILE A 565 27.54 68.34 22.92
C ILE A 565 27.04 66.90 22.84
N SER A 566 27.07 66.30 21.65
CA SER A 566 26.75 64.88 21.44
C SER A 566 27.52 64.31 20.26
N ILE A 567 27.59 62.98 20.21
CA ILE A 567 28.18 62.21 19.12
C ILE A 567 27.03 61.65 18.29
N ASN A 568 26.97 62.04 17.02
CA ASN A 568 26.06 61.44 16.07
C ASN A 568 26.79 60.35 15.29
N SER A 569 26.17 59.18 15.20
CA SER A 569 26.62 58.06 14.39
C SER A 569 25.69 57.89 13.18
N ASP A 570 26.18 58.19 11.99
CA ASP A 570 25.47 57.90 10.74
C ASP A 570 25.94 56.52 10.23
N SER A 571 25.00 55.64 9.93
CA SER A 571 25.28 54.34 9.31
C SER A 571 25.17 54.43 7.79
N GLU A 572 26.26 54.20 7.05
CA GLU A 572 26.21 54.14 5.59
C GLU A 572 25.90 52.71 5.10
N GLY A 573 24.64 52.49 4.68
CA GLY A 573 24.25 51.37 3.83
C GLY A 573 24.11 49.98 4.49
N ALA A 574 23.60 49.02 3.70
CA ALA A 574 23.22 47.67 4.11
C ALA A 574 24.34 46.61 3.98
N GLY A 575 25.61 47.02 3.80
CA GLY A 575 26.78 46.14 3.66
C GLY A 575 27.64 46.04 4.93
N THR A 576 28.96 45.79 4.81
CA THR A 576 29.94 45.90 5.91
C THR A 576 29.86 47.33 6.47
N ARG A 577 29.08 47.51 7.54
CA ARG A 577 28.61 48.84 7.95
C ARG A 577 29.77 49.66 8.51
N SER A 578 30.19 50.65 7.73
CA SER A 578 31.09 51.69 8.19
C SER A 578 30.25 52.75 8.91
N TYR A 579 30.55 52.99 10.18
CA TYR A 579 29.93 54.07 10.94
C TYR A 579 30.75 55.34 10.77
N SER A 580 30.07 56.43 10.43
CA SER A 580 30.65 57.77 10.41
C SER A 580 30.24 58.50 11.69
N TYR A 581 31.22 58.91 12.49
CA TYR A 581 30.97 59.62 13.74
C TYR A 581 31.31 61.10 13.59
N ARG A 582 30.38 61.97 13.99
CA ARG A 582 30.61 63.42 14.09
C ARG A 582 30.24 63.93 15.47
N VAL A 583 31.03 64.86 15.99
CA VAL A 583 30.71 65.56 17.25
C VAL A 583 29.97 66.83 16.91
N VAL A 584 28.78 66.98 17.48
CA VAL A 584 27.87 68.10 17.26
C VAL A 584 27.65 68.85 18.57
N MET A 585 27.48 70.16 18.48
CA MET A 585 27.11 71.05 19.57
C MET A 585 25.74 71.64 19.31
N GLN A 586 24.97 71.85 20.39
CA GLN A 586 23.69 72.53 20.34
C GLN A 586 23.86 73.97 20.85
N ASN A 587 23.39 74.94 20.07
CA ASN A 587 23.38 76.35 20.45
C ASN A 587 22.01 76.95 20.10
N GLY A 588 21.23 77.31 21.12
CA GLY A 588 19.94 77.99 20.93
C GLY A 588 18.92 77.18 20.14
N GLY A 589 19.00 75.84 20.23
CA GLY A 589 18.14 74.90 19.51
C GLY A 589 18.62 74.48 18.12
N ALA A 590 19.71 75.06 17.60
CA ALA A 590 20.34 74.61 16.35
C ALA A 590 21.49 73.64 16.61
N GLU A 591 21.59 72.59 15.79
CA GLU A 591 22.67 71.59 15.84
C GLU A 591 23.77 71.93 14.84
N LEU A 592 25.02 72.02 15.31
CA LEU A 592 26.18 72.42 14.51
C LEU A 592 27.35 71.45 14.73
N GLU A 593 28.07 71.09 13.67
CA GLU A 593 29.28 70.27 13.80
C GLU A 593 30.41 71.04 14.51
N MET A 594 31.03 70.45 15.54
CA MET A 594 32.10 71.12 16.29
C MET A 594 33.41 71.22 15.50
N ARG A 595 33.65 70.32 14.55
CA ARG A 595 34.90 70.27 13.80
C ARG A 595 35.13 71.58 13.03
N GLY A 596 36.22 72.26 13.35
CA GLY A 596 36.57 73.55 12.74
C GLY A 596 35.79 74.77 13.27
N ARG A 597 34.92 74.59 14.28
CA ARG A 597 34.05 75.65 14.82
C ARG A 597 34.20 75.91 16.33
N CYS A 598 35.09 75.20 17.01
CA CYS A 598 35.34 75.32 18.44
C CYS A 598 36.74 75.88 18.76
N SER A 599 36.84 76.56 19.90
CA SER A 599 38.09 77.10 20.45
C SER A 599 39.04 76.00 20.95
N ALA A 600 40.29 76.34 21.25
CA ALA A 600 41.26 75.37 21.77
C ALA A 600 40.79 74.76 23.12
N GLY A 601 40.28 75.59 24.04
CA GLY A 601 39.75 75.13 25.33
C GLY A 601 38.51 74.25 25.19
N GLN A 602 37.58 74.60 24.30
CA GLN A 602 36.38 73.79 24.02
C GLN A 602 36.75 72.41 23.46
N LYS A 603 37.78 72.32 22.60
CA LYS A 603 38.27 71.04 22.07
C LYS A 603 38.85 70.17 23.17
N VAL A 604 39.67 70.74 24.06
CA VAL A 604 40.27 70.00 25.18
C VAL A 604 39.18 69.48 26.10
N LEU A 605 38.24 70.35 26.51
CA LEU A 605 37.16 69.98 27.41
C LEU A 605 36.22 68.92 26.81
N ALA A 606 35.79 69.09 25.55
CA ALA A 606 34.95 68.11 24.85
C ALA A 606 35.66 66.75 24.74
N SER A 607 36.96 66.75 24.45
CA SER A 607 37.74 65.51 24.35
C SER A 607 37.88 64.78 25.69
N LEU A 608 38.04 65.52 26.78
CA LEU A 608 38.11 64.95 28.14
C LEU A 608 36.77 64.35 28.56
N ILE A 609 35.68 65.09 28.36
CA ILE A 609 34.32 64.64 28.68
C ILE A 609 33.93 63.40 27.87
N ILE A 610 34.22 63.37 26.57
CA ILE A 610 33.96 62.20 25.73
C ILE A 610 34.75 60.98 26.22
N ARG A 611 36.01 61.15 26.63
CA ARG A 611 36.82 60.04 27.16
C ARG A 611 36.29 59.52 28.49
N LEU A 612 35.86 60.41 29.39
CA LEU A 612 35.22 60.04 30.65
C LEU A 612 33.94 59.23 30.40
N ALA A 613 33.06 59.73 29.52
CA ALA A 613 31.83 59.04 29.16
C ALA A 613 32.07 57.66 28.53
N LEU A 614 33.08 57.54 27.66
CA LEU A 614 33.48 56.25 27.09
C LEU A 614 34.01 55.28 28.14
N ALA A 615 34.86 55.75 29.06
CA ALA A 615 35.39 54.94 30.15
C ALA A 615 34.26 54.45 31.07
N GLU A 616 33.33 55.34 31.44
CA GLU A 616 32.19 54.97 32.26
C GLU A 616 31.26 53.97 31.56
N THR A 617 31.02 54.13 30.25
CA THR A 617 30.10 53.24 29.51
C THR A 617 30.68 51.86 29.20
N PHE A 618 31.98 51.75 28.92
CA PHE A 618 32.62 50.50 28.48
C PHE A 618 33.50 49.83 29.54
N CYS A 619 33.99 50.58 30.52
CA CYS A 619 34.96 50.12 31.51
C CYS A 619 34.39 50.13 32.94
N LEU A 620 33.12 49.73 33.12
CA LEU A 620 32.46 49.64 34.44
C LEU A 620 33.29 48.85 35.48
N ASN A 621 34.07 47.86 35.03
CA ASN A 621 34.92 47.02 35.88
C ASN A 621 36.38 47.48 35.97
N CYS A 622 36.75 48.58 35.30
CA CYS A 622 38.09 49.16 35.31
C CYS A 622 37.97 50.68 35.49
N GLY A 623 37.80 51.11 36.74
CA GLY A 623 37.60 52.52 37.13
C GLY A 623 38.87 53.38 37.16
N ILE A 624 39.86 53.08 36.31
CA ILE A 624 41.13 53.83 36.28
C ILE A 624 41.18 54.64 34.98
N LEU A 625 41.27 55.97 35.11
CA LEU A 625 41.51 56.88 33.99
C LEU A 625 42.69 57.80 34.31
N ALA A 626 43.68 57.83 33.43
CA ALA A 626 44.82 58.74 33.55
C ALA A 626 44.58 60.01 32.72
N LEU A 627 44.65 61.16 33.38
CA LEU A 627 44.54 62.48 32.74
C LEU A 627 45.86 63.22 32.92
N ASP A 628 46.64 63.32 31.84
CA ASP A 628 47.89 64.09 31.82
C ASP A 628 47.59 65.53 31.38
N GLU A 629 47.98 66.50 32.21
CA GLU A 629 47.74 67.93 32.03
C GLU A 629 46.31 68.31 31.55
N PRO A 630 45.22 67.90 32.26
CA PRO A 630 43.85 68.08 31.78
C PRO A 630 43.38 69.54 31.69
N THR A 631 44.10 70.49 32.30
CA THR A 631 43.76 71.91 32.32
C THR A 631 44.42 72.72 31.20
N THR A 632 45.15 72.08 30.30
CA THR A 632 45.84 72.77 29.19
C THR A 632 44.85 73.50 28.29
N ASN A 633 45.05 74.81 28.10
CA ASN A 633 44.15 75.72 27.35
C ASN A 633 42.73 75.89 27.95
N LEU A 634 42.49 75.49 29.20
CA LEU A 634 41.27 75.83 29.94
C LEU A 634 41.46 77.13 30.74
N ASP A 635 40.42 77.95 30.79
CA ASP A 635 40.32 79.10 31.68
C ASP A 635 39.97 78.67 33.12
N GLY A 636 40.32 79.51 34.10
CA GLY A 636 40.19 79.22 35.52
C GLY A 636 38.83 78.63 35.93
N PRO A 637 37.69 79.24 35.53
CA PRO A 637 36.36 78.73 35.89
C PRO A 637 36.05 77.32 35.34
N ASN A 638 36.46 77.00 34.11
CA ASN A 638 36.24 75.66 33.55
C ASN A 638 37.21 74.63 34.15
N ALA A 639 38.43 75.02 34.49
CA ALA A 639 39.39 74.16 35.18
C ALA A 639 38.92 73.80 36.61
N GLU A 640 38.43 74.79 37.36
CA GLU A 640 37.86 74.58 38.70
C GLU A 640 36.59 73.71 38.64
N SER A 641 35.71 73.97 37.68
CA SER A 641 34.49 73.17 37.51
C SER A 641 34.78 71.74 37.09
N LEU A 642 35.83 71.50 36.29
CA LEU A 642 36.28 70.15 35.92
C LEU A 642 36.84 69.40 37.14
N ALA A 643 37.66 70.07 37.96
CA ALA A 643 38.15 69.48 39.20
C ALA A 643 37.00 69.13 40.16
N ALA A 644 36.00 70.00 40.29
CA ALA A 644 34.81 69.75 41.10
C ALA A 644 33.93 68.60 40.55
N ALA A 645 33.86 68.44 39.23
CA ALA A 645 33.13 67.34 38.60
C ALA A 645 33.84 66.00 38.76
N LEU A 646 35.18 65.97 38.78
CA LEU A 646 35.99 64.75 38.99
C LEU A 646 36.06 64.28 40.45
N LEU A 647 35.73 65.15 41.41
CA LEU A 647 35.70 64.83 42.85
C LEU A 647 34.39 64.20 43.32
N LYS A 648 33.36 64.22 42.46
CA LYS A 648 32.07 63.54 42.67
C LYS A 648 32.08 62.20 41.96
#